data_AF-A0A561B7G7-F1
#
_entry.id   AF-A0A561B7G7-F1
#
_cell.length_a   1.000
_cell.length_b   1.000
_cell.length_c   1.000
_cell.angle_alpha   90.00
_cell.angle_beta   90.00
_cell.angle_gamma   90.00
#
_symmetry.space_group_name_H-M   'P 1'
#
loop_
_entity.id
_entity.type
_entity.pdbx_description
1 polymer ?
#
loop_
_entity_poly.entity_id
_entity_poly.type
_entity_poly.pdbx_seq_one_letter_code
_entity_poly.pdbx_strand_id
1 'polypeptide(L)'
;MRLIGGITLSLGMVALAGLSGPVASAAPPPAPSVAQGNNWTVEPATGGYKVTLRLTTPVPVRDALPLLTVDGRAVGVAQQAADRRTVSVISKDPAVLRARDVRLTWSGDPANGRQKSRQTSGPTDADWLKAKQGPLLPEDPGARGNYQVETAEYDLGDEAVTLPGLGHKSEIRGKVYTPSGARGPRPLVVFLHGRHHPCYGGDESELEVPWPCAAGGKAVPSYRGYDGPAEALASHGYQVVSISANAVNAWDAAAYDAGAQARGELVLDHLDRWRKWATVGGGPFGSRFVGKIDFRNVGLMGHSRGGEGVARAAVLNAGRRAQYGIRAVLPLAPTDVARSTVPGVAMSVLLPYCDGDVSDLQGQKFYDDTRYSVSGDGAARSTVTVLGANHNFFNTEWTPGQSVAPSVDDWWGEEKESPCGAKYAGRLSAKEQQAVGTAYLAGFFRLHLGRETQFLPMFDGSDSRAASAGRAVVRVVAQADRVVQRFDQALPAGAVSGSAKAVACSADCVKLDDPAQSPHWGEAWFAAKAPVTAVTKLSWTGKNGAVRVDLPALQRDVRRYSALTFRAAPDPTGAPRTDLSVRVVDGHGRAVSVPVSSLGDALVRMPGAGDSGLPKNLLRTVRIPLTSLKGLDLRDVRAVELRTDRVARGSVFVSDLGFGKPGLGRPAPASLLPKLSASSVKVVEGDSGTRNVDFWVTMSRPSIRPVSVSVETNGDLGTVVGEVSWQLVFEPGQTRQRVTVPVTANTRDGYDLLFNLVLSTPRDALLAESFGRGSVLDDDPEPTLKIGAAAAVEGQEFLEFPLTLSAPSDKYVTVTGTLADGTAVIRKDYRSVDDDGANPPVRSVNGYVEPGQTRGAGQVLVVDDKVKEPGETFTATVTETDGATLTGPKTVTGTIRDND
;
A
#
# COMPACT_ATOMS: atom_id res chain seq x y z
N MET A 1 34.33 -50.88 19.52
CA MET A 1 34.24 -52.35 19.69
C MET A 1 33.60 -52.91 18.43
N ARG A 2 34.41 -53.65 17.64
CA ARG A 2 34.11 -54.68 16.62
C ARG A 2 33.04 -54.36 15.53
N LEU A 3 33.40 -54.25 14.23
CA LEU A 3 33.69 -55.35 13.26
C LEU A 3 32.37 -56.09 12.89
N ILE A 4 31.88 -56.30 11.65
CA ILE A 4 32.42 -56.68 10.31
C ILE A 4 31.21 -56.53 9.34
N GLY A 5 31.29 -55.99 8.11
CA GLY A 5 31.88 -56.57 6.87
C GLY A 5 30.75 -56.97 5.89
N GLY A 6 30.86 -56.93 4.57
CA GLY A 6 31.94 -56.57 3.64
C GLY A 6 31.58 -57.02 2.21
N ILE A 7 32.51 -56.74 1.27
CA ILE A 7 32.79 -57.47 0.00
C ILE A 7 31.87 -57.12 -1.21
N THR A 8 32.30 -56.76 -2.43
CA THR A 8 33.59 -56.57 -3.18
C THR A 8 33.24 -55.90 -4.55
N LEU A 9 34.10 -55.36 -5.44
CA LEU A 9 35.36 -55.89 -6.02
C LEU A 9 36.02 -54.77 -6.89
N SER A 10 37.32 -54.52 -6.67
CA SER A 10 38.46 -54.30 -7.62
C SER A 10 38.33 -53.42 -8.90
N LEU A 11 39.36 -52.75 -9.45
CA LEU A 11 40.79 -53.10 -9.62
C LEU A 11 41.55 -51.88 -10.24
N GLY A 12 42.86 -51.73 -9.98
CA GLY A 12 43.84 -51.27 -10.98
C GLY A 12 44.27 -49.80 -10.99
N MET A 13 45.39 -49.51 -10.31
CA MET A 13 46.28 -48.39 -10.68
C MET A 13 47.12 -48.80 -11.90
N VAL A 14 47.11 -47.97 -12.95
CA VAL A 14 48.18 -47.90 -13.97
C VAL A 14 48.51 -46.43 -14.20
N ALA A 15 49.78 -46.10 -14.09
CA ALA A 15 50.34 -44.80 -14.43
C ALA A 15 50.42 -44.66 -15.96
N LEU A 16 49.90 -43.56 -16.51
CA LEU A 16 50.24 -43.08 -17.85
C LEU A 16 50.66 -41.61 -17.80
N ALA A 17 51.77 -41.34 -18.47
CA ALA A 17 52.39 -40.03 -18.62
C ALA A 17 51.41 -39.00 -19.20
N GLY A 18 51.29 -37.85 -18.53
CA GLY A 18 50.47 -36.73 -18.98
C GLY A 18 51.09 -36.02 -20.16
N LEU A 19 50.48 -36.16 -21.34
CA LEU A 19 50.60 -35.21 -22.44
C LEU A 19 49.75 -33.98 -22.10
N SER A 20 50.40 -32.84 -21.88
CA SER A 20 49.75 -31.54 -21.77
C SER A 20 49.19 -31.10 -23.12
N GLY A 21 47.93 -31.43 -23.38
CA GLY A 21 47.13 -30.76 -24.40
C GLY A 21 46.69 -29.37 -23.91
N PRO A 22 46.51 -28.39 -24.80
CA PRO A 22 45.97 -27.09 -24.41
C PRO A 22 44.56 -27.30 -23.87
N VAL A 23 44.34 -26.86 -22.63
CA VAL A 23 42.99 -26.73 -22.07
C VAL A 23 42.28 -25.73 -22.96
N ALA A 24 41.25 -26.18 -23.69
CA ALA A 24 40.35 -25.28 -24.38
C ALA A 24 39.76 -24.33 -23.32
N SER A 25 40.21 -23.08 -23.33
CA SER A 25 39.54 -22.01 -22.61
C SER A 25 38.09 -22.03 -23.08
N ALA A 26 37.17 -22.26 -22.17
CA ALA A 26 35.78 -21.91 -22.44
C ALA A 26 35.77 -20.45 -22.94
N ALA A 27 35.04 -20.19 -24.01
CA ALA A 27 34.79 -18.83 -24.44
C ALA A 27 34.33 -18.01 -23.23
N PRO A 28 34.85 -16.79 -23.01
CA PRO A 28 34.31 -15.91 -21.98
C PRO A 28 32.80 -15.79 -22.20
N PRO A 29 31.98 -15.77 -21.13
CA PRO A 29 30.55 -15.54 -21.29
C PRO A 29 30.37 -14.23 -22.07
N PRO A 30 29.42 -14.16 -23.02
CA PRO A 30 29.12 -12.90 -23.69
C PRO A 30 28.81 -11.84 -22.63
N ALA A 31 29.25 -10.60 -22.86
CA ALA A 31 28.95 -9.47 -22.00
C ALA A 31 27.43 -9.46 -21.71
N PRO A 32 26.99 -9.26 -20.45
CA PRO A 32 25.58 -9.01 -20.24
C PRO A 32 25.25 -7.71 -20.96
N SER A 33 24.57 -7.82 -22.11
CA SER A 33 23.88 -6.69 -22.69
C SER A 33 23.02 -6.12 -21.58
N VAL A 34 23.22 -4.84 -21.21
CA VAL A 34 22.32 -4.23 -20.23
C VAL A 34 20.95 -4.31 -20.86
N ALA A 35 20.05 -5.08 -20.24
CA ALA A 35 18.79 -5.41 -20.87
C ALA A 35 18.08 -4.11 -21.30
N GLN A 36 17.68 -4.06 -22.56
CA GLN A 36 16.95 -2.93 -23.11
C GLN A 36 15.86 -3.44 -24.04
N GLY A 37 14.76 -2.70 -24.06
CA GLY A 37 13.68 -2.88 -25.02
C GLY A 37 13.33 -1.56 -25.67
N ASN A 38 12.39 -1.59 -26.61
CA ASN A 38 12.02 -0.43 -27.42
C ASN A 38 11.61 0.81 -26.62
N ASN A 39 11.18 0.64 -25.37
CA ASN A 39 10.71 1.71 -24.50
C ASN A 39 11.21 1.61 -23.06
N TRP A 40 12.20 0.77 -22.77
CA TRP A 40 12.78 0.67 -21.44
C TRP A 40 14.26 0.36 -21.53
N THR A 41 15.03 0.88 -20.59
CA THR A 41 16.44 0.62 -20.44
C THR A 41 16.68 0.15 -19.02
N VAL A 42 17.48 -0.88 -18.86
CA VAL A 42 18.20 -1.08 -17.61
C VAL A 42 19.50 -0.35 -17.81
N GLU A 43 19.76 0.60 -16.94
CA GLU A 43 20.99 1.36 -16.93
C GLU A 43 21.67 1.14 -15.59
N PRO A 44 22.99 1.10 -15.60
CA PRO A 44 23.71 1.12 -14.36
C PRO A 44 23.57 2.45 -13.60
N ALA A 45 23.40 2.44 -12.27
CA ALA A 45 23.14 3.68 -11.51
C ALA A 45 23.43 3.64 -10.00
N THR A 46 23.26 4.78 -9.34
CA THR A 46 23.30 4.95 -7.88
C THR A 46 22.50 3.91 -7.12
N GLY A 47 23.18 3.00 -6.40
CA GLY A 47 22.56 1.98 -5.55
C GLY A 47 22.18 0.67 -6.25
N GLY A 48 22.53 0.48 -7.54
CA GLY A 48 22.29 -0.76 -8.29
C GLY A 48 22.05 -0.53 -9.79
N TYR A 49 20.89 -0.95 -10.27
CA TYR A 49 20.46 -0.85 -11.66
C TYR A 49 19.24 0.06 -11.75
N LYS A 50 19.36 1.20 -12.42
CA LYS A 50 18.23 2.04 -12.78
C LYS A 50 17.45 1.39 -13.90
N VAL A 51 16.35 0.77 -13.55
CA VAL A 51 15.36 0.34 -14.52
C VAL A 51 14.53 1.57 -14.90
N THR A 52 14.66 2.04 -16.13
CA THR A 52 13.91 3.16 -16.68
C THR A 52 12.90 2.65 -17.70
N LEU A 53 11.64 3.04 -17.55
CA LEU A 53 10.59 2.78 -18.53
C LEU A 53 10.06 4.12 -19.04
N ARG A 54 10.09 4.27 -20.37
CA ARG A 54 9.57 5.41 -21.12
C ARG A 54 8.19 5.03 -21.67
N LEU A 55 7.20 5.85 -21.37
CA LEU A 55 5.81 5.67 -21.72
C LEU A 55 5.42 6.67 -22.80
N THR A 56 4.59 6.24 -23.76
CA THR A 56 4.05 7.12 -24.80
C THR A 56 2.97 8.07 -24.26
N THR A 57 2.42 7.75 -23.08
CA THR A 57 1.44 8.57 -22.35
C THR A 57 1.95 8.79 -20.92
N PRO A 58 1.64 9.94 -20.30
CA PRO A 58 2.00 10.16 -18.89
C PRO A 58 1.45 9.04 -18.00
N VAL A 59 2.21 8.68 -16.96
CA VAL A 59 1.77 7.76 -15.90
C VAL A 59 0.38 8.21 -15.41
N PRO A 60 -0.59 7.31 -15.26
CA PRO A 60 -1.87 7.64 -14.62
C PRO A 60 -1.69 8.15 -13.18
N VAL A 61 -2.44 9.20 -12.77
CA VAL A 61 -2.51 9.55 -11.34
C VAL A 61 -3.42 8.55 -10.66
N ARG A 62 -2.83 7.73 -9.79
CA ARG A 62 -3.50 6.73 -8.97
C ARG A 62 -3.14 6.92 -7.52
N ASP A 63 -4.03 6.58 -6.61
CA ASP A 63 -3.71 6.57 -5.18
C ASP A 63 -2.70 5.47 -4.84
N ALA A 64 -2.81 4.31 -5.50
CA ALA A 64 -1.81 3.26 -5.39
C ALA A 64 -0.42 3.74 -5.82
N LEU A 65 0.61 3.18 -5.18
CA LEU A 65 1.99 3.55 -5.45
C LEU A 65 2.42 2.97 -6.80
N PRO A 66 3.07 3.75 -7.68
CA PRO A 66 3.59 3.24 -8.94
C PRO A 66 4.78 2.31 -8.69
N LEU A 67 4.78 1.14 -9.32
CA LEU A 67 5.84 0.14 -9.24
C LEU A 67 6.40 -0.14 -10.63
N LEU A 68 7.68 -0.51 -10.72
CA LEU A 68 8.20 -1.18 -11.91
C LEU A 68 8.28 -2.68 -11.66
N THR A 69 7.79 -3.46 -12.63
CA THR A 69 7.98 -4.91 -12.66
C THR A 69 8.93 -5.29 -13.78
N VAL A 70 9.87 -6.18 -13.48
CA VAL A 70 10.77 -6.81 -14.44
C VAL A 70 10.39 -8.28 -14.56
N ASP A 71 10.05 -8.71 -15.78
CA ASP A 71 9.59 -10.08 -16.07
C ASP A 71 8.45 -10.55 -15.14
N GLY A 72 7.55 -9.61 -14.78
CA GLY A 72 6.41 -9.85 -13.88
C GLY A 72 6.70 -9.73 -12.38
N ARG A 73 7.96 -9.48 -11.96
CA ARG A 73 8.33 -9.30 -10.54
C ARG A 73 8.52 -7.83 -10.21
N ALA A 74 7.84 -7.31 -9.19
CA ALA A 74 8.05 -5.94 -8.72
C ALA A 74 9.48 -5.73 -8.20
N VAL A 75 10.14 -4.67 -8.66
CA VAL A 75 11.53 -4.32 -8.32
C VAL A 75 11.66 -3.03 -7.50
N GLY A 76 10.55 -2.33 -7.24
CA GLY A 76 10.46 -1.23 -6.27
C GLY A 76 9.45 -0.16 -6.68
N VAL A 77 9.28 0.88 -5.84
CA VAL A 77 8.46 2.05 -6.17
C VAL A 77 9.17 2.91 -7.18
N ALA A 78 8.47 3.20 -8.27
CA ALA A 78 8.99 3.99 -9.35
C ALA A 78 8.95 5.48 -8.99
N GLN A 79 10.10 6.14 -9.09
CA GLN A 79 10.17 7.58 -9.15
C GLN A 79 9.69 8.03 -10.53
N GLN A 80 8.75 8.97 -10.53
CA GLN A 80 8.28 9.61 -11.75
C GLN A 80 9.17 10.82 -12.02
N ALA A 81 9.70 10.93 -13.24
CA ALA A 81 10.26 12.19 -13.72
C ALA A 81 9.15 13.26 -13.78
N ALA A 82 9.55 14.54 -13.87
CA ALA A 82 8.61 15.65 -14.00
C ALA A 82 7.64 15.40 -15.17
N ASP A 83 8.14 14.93 -16.31
CA ASP A 83 7.34 14.63 -17.51
C ASP A 83 6.27 13.54 -17.32
N ARG A 84 6.38 12.75 -16.25
CA ARG A 84 5.60 11.53 -15.98
C ARG A 84 5.56 10.54 -17.14
N ARG A 85 6.35 10.71 -18.17
CA ARG A 85 6.52 9.72 -19.25
C ARG A 85 7.71 8.84 -18.96
N THR A 86 8.61 9.29 -18.09
CA THR A 86 9.73 8.50 -17.62
C THR A 86 9.50 8.09 -16.18
N VAL A 87 9.50 6.78 -15.93
CA VAL A 87 9.50 6.19 -14.59
C VAL A 87 10.76 5.41 -14.39
N SER A 88 11.36 5.52 -13.21
CA SER A 88 12.58 4.79 -12.90
C SER A 88 12.59 4.26 -11.49
N VAL A 89 13.27 3.14 -11.30
CA VAL A 89 13.55 2.58 -9.97
C VAL A 89 14.98 2.10 -9.93
N ILE A 90 15.65 2.31 -8.81
CA ILE A 90 16.92 1.66 -8.52
C ILE A 90 16.60 0.28 -7.94
N SER A 91 16.93 -0.76 -8.69
CA SER A 91 16.84 -2.16 -8.26
C SER A 91 18.22 -2.71 -7.96
N LYS A 92 18.36 -3.50 -6.90
CA LYS A 92 19.59 -4.27 -6.64
C LYS A 92 19.59 -5.66 -7.24
N ASP A 93 18.46 -6.11 -7.76
CA ASP A 93 18.33 -7.47 -8.25
C ASP A 93 19.10 -7.60 -9.58
N PRO A 94 20.24 -8.32 -9.65
CA PRO A 94 20.97 -8.51 -10.89
C PRO A 94 20.16 -9.28 -11.94
N ALA A 95 19.01 -9.87 -11.60
CA ALA A 95 18.08 -10.40 -12.58
C ALA A 95 17.59 -9.33 -13.57
N VAL A 96 17.56 -8.05 -13.20
CA VAL A 96 17.11 -6.98 -14.10
C VAL A 96 18.05 -6.79 -15.29
N LEU A 97 19.33 -7.13 -15.18
CA LEU A 97 20.26 -7.15 -16.32
C LEU A 97 19.86 -8.12 -17.43
N ARG A 98 18.97 -9.07 -17.14
CA ARG A 98 18.45 -10.05 -18.10
C ARG A 98 16.95 -9.85 -18.37
N ALA A 99 16.44 -8.66 -18.05
CA ALA A 99 15.05 -8.30 -18.27
C ALA A 99 14.65 -8.56 -19.73
N ARG A 100 13.44 -9.08 -19.92
CA ARG A 100 12.82 -9.23 -21.24
C ARG A 100 11.63 -8.28 -21.38
N ASP A 101 11.02 -7.93 -20.26
CA ASP A 101 9.84 -7.08 -20.18
C ASP A 101 9.93 -6.20 -18.92
N VAL A 102 9.74 -4.90 -19.10
CA VAL A 102 9.61 -3.93 -18.00
C VAL A 102 8.26 -3.25 -18.13
N ARG A 103 7.48 -3.24 -17.05
CA ARG A 103 6.14 -2.64 -17.02
C ARG A 103 5.94 -1.77 -15.79
N LEU A 104 5.14 -0.73 -15.98
CA LEU A 104 4.53 0.00 -14.89
C LEU A 104 3.35 -0.83 -14.35
N THR A 105 3.34 -1.07 -13.05
CA THR A 105 2.19 -1.60 -12.30
C THR A 105 1.92 -0.73 -11.08
N TRP A 106 0.89 -1.03 -10.29
CA TRP A 106 0.61 -0.31 -9.06
C TRP A 106 0.60 -1.22 -7.84
N SER A 107 0.85 -0.65 -6.67
CA SER A 107 0.77 -1.40 -5.41
C SER A 107 -0.61 -2.01 -5.22
N GLY A 108 -0.65 -3.31 -4.98
CA GLY A 108 -1.90 -4.06 -4.85
C GLY A 108 -2.46 -4.54 -6.18
N ASP A 109 -1.91 -4.13 -7.34
CA ASP A 109 -2.33 -4.69 -8.62
C ASP A 109 -1.98 -6.18 -8.72
N PRO A 110 -2.78 -6.95 -9.49
CA PRO A 110 -2.48 -8.34 -9.79
C PRO A 110 -1.07 -8.52 -10.36
N ALA A 111 -0.37 -9.57 -9.92
CA ALA A 111 0.89 -9.95 -10.53
C ALA A 111 0.64 -10.28 -12.02
N ASN A 112 1.24 -9.51 -12.93
CA ASN A 112 1.00 -9.62 -14.36
C ASN A 112 1.40 -11.00 -14.91
N GLY A 113 0.38 -11.77 -15.29
CA GLY A 113 0.50 -12.99 -16.06
C GLY A 113 -0.84 -13.70 -16.06
N ARG A 114 -1.31 -14.17 -17.22
CA ARG A 114 -2.40 -15.15 -17.33
C ARG A 114 -1.95 -16.50 -16.74
N GLN A 115 -1.48 -16.52 -15.50
CA GLN A 115 -1.35 -17.77 -14.77
C GLN A 115 -2.78 -18.22 -14.46
N LYS A 116 -3.12 -19.42 -14.92
CA LYS A 116 -4.36 -20.07 -14.50
C LYS A 116 -4.34 -20.16 -12.98
N SER A 117 -5.14 -19.31 -12.35
CA SER A 117 -5.40 -19.31 -10.90
C SER A 117 -5.58 -20.75 -10.42
N ARG A 118 -4.84 -21.12 -9.36
CA ARG A 118 -5.04 -22.39 -8.65
C ARG A 118 -6.28 -22.32 -7.77
N GLN A 119 -6.78 -21.11 -7.48
CA GLN A 119 -8.07 -20.93 -6.84
C GLN A 119 -9.23 -21.20 -7.79
N THR A 120 -10.26 -21.86 -7.26
CA THR A 120 -11.56 -21.96 -7.94
C THR A 120 -12.24 -20.59 -7.92
N SER A 121 -12.90 -20.23 -9.02
CA SER A 121 -13.72 -19.01 -9.10
C SER A 121 -14.76 -18.97 -7.98
N GLY A 122 -15.25 -17.76 -7.67
CA GLY A 122 -16.38 -17.55 -6.77
C GLY A 122 -17.58 -18.47 -7.03
N PRO A 123 -18.54 -18.60 -6.09
CA PRO A 123 -19.90 -18.99 -6.50
C PRO A 123 -20.27 -18.17 -7.72
N THR A 124 -20.94 -18.79 -8.70
CA THR A 124 -21.24 -18.12 -9.97
C THR A 124 -21.79 -16.73 -9.66
N ASP A 125 -21.21 -15.72 -10.26
CA ASP A 125 -21.63 -14.33 -10.31
C ASP A 125 -23.18 -14.10 -10.20
N ALA A 126 -23.97 -15.02 -10.77
CA ALA A 126 -25.42 -15.10 -10.63
C ALA A 126 -25.96 -15.23 -9.18
N ASP A 127 -25.20 -15.82 -8.26
CA ASP A 127 -25.53 -15.95 -6.83
C ASP A 127 -25.40 -14.63 -6.09
N TRP A 128 -24.47 -13.78 -6.53
CA TRP A 128 -24.23 -12.47 -5.93
C TRP A 128 -25.24 -11.43 -6.41
N LEU A 129 -25.70 -11.52 -7.65
CA LEU A 129 -26.90 -10.78 -8.11
C LEU A 129 -28.14 -11.08 -7.26
N LYS A 130 -28.18 -12.28 -6.66
CA LYS A 130 -29.25 -12.73 -5.76
C LYS A 130 -28.88 -12.57 -4.28
N ALA A 131 -27.72 -11.99 -3.97
CA ALA A 131 -27.27 -11.86 -2.59
C ALA A 131 -28.28 -11.06 -1.79
N LYS A 132 -28.59 -11.58 -0.60
CA LYS A 132 -29.58 -10.98 0.28
C LYS A 132 -29.09 -9.60 0.71
N GLN A 133 -29.91 -8.60 0.46
CA GLN A 133 -29.75 -7.27 1.04
C GLN A 133 -30.09 -7.33 2.53
N GLY A 134 -29.39 -6.54 3.34
CA GLY A 134 -29.73 -6.43 4.73
C GLY A 134 -31.07 -5.71 4.96
N PRO A 135 -31.58 -5.75 6.20
CA PRO A 135 -32.87 -5.16 6.56
C PRO A 135 -32.92 -3.66 6.26
N LEU A 136 -34.09 -3.16 5.85
CA LEU A 136 -34.31 -1.73 5.70
C LEU A 136 -34.48 -1.06 7.07
N LEU A 137 -33.81 0.07 7.25
CA LEU A 137 -34.10 0.97 8.35
C LEU A 137 -35.44 1.71 8.13
N PRO A 138 -36.17 2.03 9.21
CA PRO A 138 -37.36 2.88 9.11
C PRO A 138 -37.04 4.31 8.64
N GLU A 139 -35.87 4.84 9.02
CA GLU A 139 -35.41 6.17 8.67
C GLU A 139 -34.25 6.11 7.69
N ASP A 140 -34.18 7.11 6.81
CA ASP A 140 -33.14 7.23 5.81
C ASP A 140 -32.15 8.34 6.18
N PRO A 141 -30.89 8.01 6.51
CA PRO A 141 -29.90 9.02 6.84
C PRO A 141 -29.51 9.93 5.67
N GLY A 142 -29.63 9.43 4.43
CA GLY A 142 -29.28 10.15 3.20
C GLY A 142 -30.42 11.01 2.65
N ALA A 143 -31.63 10.89 3.19
CA ALA A 143 -32.74 11.77 2.84
C ALA A 143 -32.50 13.20 3.36
N ARG A 144 -33.05 14.19 2.64
CA ARG A 144 -32.99 15.60 3.04
C ARG A 144 -33.70 15.84 4.38
N GLY A 145 -33.07 16.64 5.23
CA GLY A 145 -33.64 17.14 6.46
C GLY A 145 -34.46 18.41 6.29
N ASN A 146 -34.73 19.07 7.41
CA ASN A 146 -35.67 20.19 7.49
C ASN A 146 -35.06 21.56 7.13
N TYR A 147 -33.74 21.66 7.03
CA TYR A 147 -33.06 22.92 6.71
C TYR A 147 -32.83 23.03 5.20
N GLN A 148 -33.09 24.23 4.67
CA GLN A 148 -32.55 24.61 3.36
C GLN A 148 -31.03 24.70 3.46
N VAL A 149 -30.32 24.35 2.38
CA VAL A 149 -28.86 24.35 2.34
C VAL A 149 -28.38 25.52 1.49
N GLU A 150 -27.60 26.41 2.10
CA GLU A 150 -26.87 27.46 1.38
C GLU A 150 -25.45 27.00 1.11
N THR A 151 -24.97 27.22 -0.12
CA THR A 151 -23.59 26.93 -0.49
C THR A 151 -22.76 28.21 -0.63
N ALA A 152 -21.47 28.10 -0.33
CA ALA A 152 -20.47 29.14 -0.58
C ALA A 152 -19.12 28.48 -0.86
N GLU A 153 -18.18 29.24 -1.42
CA GLU A 153 -16.80 28.79 -1.59
C GLU A 153 -15.85 29.83 -1.03
N TYR A 154 -14.65 29.38 -0.66
CA TYR A 154 -13.53 30.25 -0.34
C TYR A 154 -12.27 29.76 -1.04
N ASP A 155 -11.43 30.71 -1.37
CA ASP A 155 -10.15 30.51 -2.01
C ASP A 155 -9.20 31.61 -1.51
N LEU A 156 -8.12 31.21 -0.84
CA LEU A 156 -7.10 32.12 -0.32
C LEU A 156 -5.81 32.07 -1.16
N GLY A 157 -5.86 31.45 -2.33
CA GLY A 157 -4.73 31.28 -3.24
C GLY A 157 -4.15 29.86 -3.21
N ASP A 158 -3.46 29.53 -4.30
CA ASP A 158 -2.86 28.21 -4.53
C ASP A 158 -1.62 27.95 -3.65
N GLU A 159 -0.98 28.99 -3.11
CA GLU A 159 0.21 28.88 -2.24
C GLU A 159 0.01 29.60 -0.90
N ALA A 160 -1.06 29.25 -0.18
CA ALA A 160 -1.53 29.94 1.01
C ALA A 160 -0.97 29.42 2.34
N VAL A 161 -0.43 28.19 2.38
CA VAL A 161 0.07 27.56 3.62
C VAL A 161 1.32 26.71 3.36
N THR A 162 2.24 26.65 4.33
CA THR A 162 3.35 25.69 4.32
C THR A 162 2.98 24.48 5.18
N LEU A 163 3.05 23.28 4.60
CA LEU A 163 2.74 22.03 5.28
C LEU A 163 4.04 21.27 5.60
N PRO A 164 4.24 20.80 6.86
CA PRO A 164 5.41 20.00 7.22
C PRO A 164 5.60 18.78 6.30
N GLY A 165 6.83 18.57 5.84
CA GLY A 165 7.20 17.40 5.03
C GLY A 165 6.88 17.49 3.54
N LEU A 166 6.10 18.48 3.08
CA LEU A 166 5.70 18.60 1.68
C LEU A 166 6.76 19.24 0.78
N GLY A 167 7.65 20.07 1.34
CA GLY A 167 8.66 20.82 0.57
C GLY A 167 8.13 22.02 -0.23
N HIS A 168 6.81 22.08 -0.46
CA HIS A 168 6.13 23.12 -1.22
C HIS A 168 4.97 23.74 -0.43
N LYS A 169 4.46 24.88 -0.89
CA LYS A 169 3.24 25.49 -0.34
C LYS A 169 2.00 24.79 -0.89
N SER A 170 0.93 24.81 -0.10
CA SER A 170 -0.39 24.28 -0.46
C SER A 170 -1.44 25.38 -0.45
N GLU A 171 -2.53 25.11 -1.16
CA GLU A 171 -3.68 25.98 -1.23
C GLU A 171 -4.51 25.99 0.06
N ILE A 172 -5.36 27.00 0.19
CA ILE A 172 -6.48 26.98 1.14
C ILE A 172 -7.75 27.31 0.38
N ARG A 173 -8.45 26.25 -0.05
CA ARG A 173 -9.66 26.33 -0.88
C ARG A 173 -10.70 25.33 -0.40
N GLY A 174 -11.98 25.67 -0.48
CA GLY A 174 -13.05 24.71 -0.20
C GLY A 174 -14.46 25.21 -0.45
N LYS A 175 -15.40 24.26 -0.47
CA LYS A 175 -16.85 24.48 -0.58
C LYS A 175 -17.52 24.27 0.77
N VAL A 176 -18.51 25.09 1.05
CA VAL A 176 -19.17 25.23 2.35
C VAL A 176 -20.66 24.98 2.16
N TYR A 177 -21.26 24.18 3.04
CA TYR A 177 -22.68 23.86 3.04
C TYR A 177 -23.26 24.21 4.40
N THR A 178 -24.16 25.18 4.41
CA THR A 178 -24.66 25.83 5.62
C THR A 178 -26.15 25.57 5.79
N PRO A 179 -26.62 25.11 6.95
CA PRO A 179 -28.04 25.00 7.24
C PRO A 179 -28.64 26.39 7.43
N SER A 180 -29.48 26.82 6.49
CA SER A 180 -30.11 28.15 6.55
C SER A 180 -31.11 28.25 7.70
N GLY A 181 -31.14 29.40 8.39
CA GLY A 181 -32.04 29.65 9.53
C GLY A 181 -31.74 28.85 10.81
N ALA A 182 -30.69 28.05 10.81
CA ALA A 182 -30.31 27.17 11.90
C ALA A 182 -29.77 27.99 13.10
N ARG A 183 -30.36 27.82 14.30
CA ARG A 183 -29.97 28.55 15.52
C ARG A 183 -28.86 27.82 16.31
N GLY A 184 -27.90 28.59 16.80
CA GLY A 184 -26.83 28.13 17.70
C GLY A 184 -25.67 27.41 16.98
N PRO A 185 -24.61 27.05 17.73
CA PRO A 185 -23.46 26.33 17.19
C PRO A 185 -23.83 24.98 16.57
N ARG A 186 -23.28 24.68 15.39
CA ARG A 186 -23.51 23.44 14.64
C ARG A 186 -22.29 22.53 14.65
N PRO A 187 -22.44 21.19 14.75
CA PRO A 187 -21.33 20.28 14.53
C PRO A 187 -20.69 20.52 13.16
N LEU A 188 -19.36 20.42 13.10
CA LEU A 188 -18.60 20.64 11.88
C LEU A 188 -18.16 19.30 11.28
N VAL A 189 -18.39 19.12 9.99
CA VAL A 189 -17.85 17.98 9.23
C VAL A 189 -16.92 18.50 8.15
N VAL A 190 -15.68 17.98 8.13
CA VAL A 190 -14.69 18.31 7.10
C VAL A 190 -14.52 17.12 6.17
N PHE A 191 -14.66 17.36 4.86
CA PHE A 191 -14.39 16.38 3.82
C PHE A 191 -13.06 16.70 3.14
N LEU A 192 -12.23 15.68 2.97
CA LEU A 192 -10.95 15.77 2.29
C LEU A 192 -10.93 14.77 1.12
N HIS A 193 -10.73 15.26 -0.10
CA HIS A 193 -10.59 14.36 -1.25
C HIS A 193 -9.22 13.65 -1.26
N GLY A 194 -9.16 12.54 -2.00
CA GLY A 194 -7.96 11.74 -2.23
C GLY A 194 -7.06 12.23 -3.36
N ARG A 195 -6.15 11.37 -3.81
CA ARG A 195 -5.19 11.72 -4.87
C ARG A 195 -5.83 11.56 -6.23
N HIS A 196 -5.87 12.66 -6.96
CA HIS A 196 -6.26 12.69 -8.36
C HIS A 196 -5.44 13.79 -9.06
N HIS A 197 -5.51 13.85 -10.39
CA HIS A 197 -4.84 14.91 -11.16
C HIS A 197 -5.14 16.29 -10.54
N PRO A 198 -4.11 17.10 -10.22
CA PRO A 198 -4.31 18.40 -9.57
C PRO A 198 -4.78 19.48 -10.55
N CYS A 199 -4.42 19.34 -11.83
CA CYS A 199 -4.68 20.30 -12.90
C CYS A 199 -5.23 19.60 -14.15
N TYR A 200 -6.02 20.33 -14.95
CA TYR A 200 -6.56 19.87 -16.25
C TYR A 200 -6.69 21.04 -17.24
N GLY A 201 -6.70 20.74 -18.54
CA GLY A 201 -6.68 21.74 -19.61
C GLY A 201 -5.32 22.46 -19.73
N GLY A 202 -5.11 23.22 -20.81
CA GLY A 202 -3.80 23.82 -21.13
C GLY A 202 -2.98 22.96 -22.10
N ASP A 203 -1.73 23.33 -22.34
CA ASP A 203 -0.80 22.53 -23.16
C ASP A 203 -0.45 21.24 -22.40
N GLU A 204 -0.71 20.07 -22.99
CA GLU A 204 -0.48 18.77 -22.33
C GLU A 204 1.00 18.53 -22.01
N SER A 205 1.93 19.24 -22.66
CA SER A 205 3.35 19.22 -22.33
C SER A 205 3.72 20.04 -21.08
N GLU A 206 2.83 20.89 -20.57
CA GLU A 206 3.04 21.69 -19.34
C GLU A 206 2.22 21.20 -18.13
N LEU A 207 1.45 20.12 -18.28
CA LEU A 207 0.67 19.47 -17.21
C LEU A 207 1.49 18.46 -16.38
N GLU A 208 2.82 18.57 -16.48
CA GLU A 208 3.89 17.72 -15.91
C GLU A 208 4.08 17.91 -14.38
N VAL A 209 2.99 18.19 -13.66
CA VAL A 209 2.88 18.39 -12.19
C VAL A 209 3.43 19.70 -11.58
N PRO A 210 3.26 20.89 -12.18
CA PRO A 210 3.35 22.11 -11.39
C PRO A 210 2.05 22.32 -10.61
N TRP A 211 2.17 22.47 -9.29
CA TRP A 211 1.24 23.27 -8.52
C TRP A 211 1.94 24.58 -8.10
N PRO A 212 1.39 25.77 -8.39
CA PRO A 212 0.10 26.03 -9.05
C PRO A 212 0.05 25.57 -10.52
N CYS A 213 -1.16 25.41 -11.06
CA CYS A 213 -1.36 24.95 -12.44
C CYS A 213 -0.68 25.88 -13.46
N ALA A 214 -0.11 25.30 -14.51
CA ALA A 214 0.52 26.01 -15.62
C ALA A 214 -0.47 26.97 -16.34
N ALA A 215 0.08 27.87 -17.16
CA ALA A 215 -0.72 28.85 -17.89
C ALA A 215 -1.75 28.16 -18.81
N GLY A 216 -3.01 28.57 -18.72
CA GLY A 216 -4.12 27.93 -19.45
C GLY A 216 -4.66 26.65 -18.80
N GLY A 217 -3.96 26.09 -17.82
CA GLY A 217 -4.43 25.02 -16.96
C GLY A 217 -5.38 25.49 -15.87
N LYS A 218 -6.25 24.58 -15.41
CA LYS A 218 -7.21 24.82 -14.33
C LYS A 218 -7.02 23.80 -13.23
N ALA A 219 -7.18 24.21 -11.98
CA ALA A 219 -7.21 23.29 -10.85
C ALA A 219 -8.44 22.37 -10.95
N VAL A 220 -8.23 21.06 -10.79
CA VAL A 220 -9.33 20.09 -10.75
C VAL A 220 -10.17 20.36 -9.49
N PRO A 221 -11.49 20.60 -9.61
CA PRO A 221 -12.31 20.99 -8.46
C PRO A 221 -12.74 19.78 -7.62
N SER A 222 -11.81 18.88 -7.26
CA SER A 222 -12.06 17.62 -6.55
C SER A 222 -12.90 17.78 -5.26
N TYR A 223 -12.76 18.91 -4.57
CA TYR A 223 -13.54 19.24 -3.37
C TYR A 223 -15.04 19.43 -3.63
N ARG A 224 -15.49 19.59 -4.89
CA ARG A 224 -16.91 19.69 -5.26
C ARG A 224 -17.60 18.34 -5.45
N GLY A 225 -16.85 17.24 -5.50
CA GLY A 225 -17.38 15.91 -5.82
C GLY A 225 -18.40 15.34 -4.81
N TYR A 226 -18.46 15.90 -3.60
CA TYR A 226 -19.18 15.33 -2.45
C TYR A 226 -20.47 16.07 -2.08
N ASP A 227 -21.15 16.69 -3.06
CA ASP A 227 -22.38 17.46 -2.83
C ASP A 227 -23.46 16.63 -2.13
N GLY A 228 -23.77 15.43 -2.60
CA GLY A 228 -24.81 14.56 -2.01
C GLY A 228 -24.71 14.37 -0.48
N PRO A 229 -23.61 13.80 0.06
CA PRO A 229 -23.43 13.65 1.50
C PRO A 229 -23.34 14.98 2.25
N ALA A 230 -22.70 16.01 1.67
CA ALA A 230 -22.56 17.31 2.33
C ALA A 230 -23.91 18.01 2.49
N GLU A 231 -24.75 17.94 1.46
CA GLU A 231 -26.09 18.48 1.43
C GLU A 231 -27.07 17.70 2.31
N ALA A 232 -26.97 16.37 2.35
CA ALA A 232 -27.74 15.55 3.27
C ALA A 232 -27.44 15.98 4.72
N LEU A 233 -26.16 16.03 5.10
CA LEU A 233 -25.75 16.50 6.43
C LEU A 233 -26.17 17.94 6.70
N ALA A 234 -25.91 18.89 5.80
CA ALA A 234 -26.29 20.27 6.00
C ALA A 234 -27.80 20.44 6.19
N SER A 235 -28.62 19.72 5.42
CA SER A 235 -30.08 19.75 5.59
C SER A 235 -30.56 19.20 6.95
N HIS A 236 -29.74 18.43 7.66
CA HIS A 236 -29.95 17.96 9.04
C HIS A 236 -29.29 18.85 10.11
N GLY A 237 -28.75 20.02 9.74
CA GLY A 237 -28.26 21.02 10.68
C GLY A 237 -26.76 20.98 10.96
N TYR A 238 -25.98 20.29 10.14
CA TYR A 238 -24.52 20.23 10.24
C TYR A 238 -23.87 21.34 9.42
N GLN A 239 -22.78 21.93 9.91
CA GLN A 239 -21.88 22.70 9.04
C GLN A 239 -20.99 21.70 8.31
N VAL A 240 -20.94 21.77 6.97
CA VAL A 240 -20.01 20.95 6.20
C VAL A 240 -19.05 21.83 5.41
N VAL A 241 -17.79 21.39 5.35
CA VAL A 241 -16.72 22.03 4.58
C VAL A 241 -15.96 20.95 3.81
N SER A 242 -15.97 21.01 2.49
CA SER A 242 -15.19 20.12 1.62
C SER A 242 -13.98 20.86 1.09
N ILE A 243 -12.77 20.38 1.38
CA ILE A 243 -11.51 21.10 1.15
C ILE A 243 -10.69 20.51 0.01
N SER A 244 -9.93 21.37 -0.67
CA SER A 244 -8.98 21.01 -1.73
C SER A 244 -7.65 20.53 -1.14
N ALA A 245 -6.98 19.60 -1.83
CA ALA A 245 -5.66 19.07 -1.51
C ALA A 245 -4.82 18.78 -2.78
N ASN A 246 -5.04 19.54 -3.84
CA ASN A 246 -4.36 19.40 -5.13
C ASN A 246 -2.86 19.73 -5.04
N ALA A 247 -2.43 20.70 -4.22
CA ALA A 247 -1.00 20.90 -4.01
C ALA A 247 -0.35 19.67 -3.36
N VAL A 248 -1.05 19.04 -2.41
CA VAL A 248 -0.56 17.80 -1.82
C VAL A 248 -0.50 16.70 -2.88
N ASN A 249 -1.52 16.54 -3.72
CA ASN A 249 -1.50 15.58 -4.84
C ASN A 249 -0.31 15.79 -5.80
N ALA A 250 0.10 17.05 -6.01
CA ALA A 250 1.21 17.40 -6.89
C ALA A 250 2.57 16.96 -6.32
N TRP A 251 2.74 17.02 -4.99
CA TRP A 251 4.04 16.83 -4.36
C TRP A 251 4.14 15.58 -3.46
N ASP A 252 3.04 14.83 -3.28
CA ASP A 252 2.99 13.71 -2.34
C ASP A 252 3.87 12.51 -2.72
N ALA A 253 4.23 12.37 -3.99
CA ALA A 253 5.14 11.31 -4.43
C ALA A 253 6.57 11.48 -3.89
N ALA A 254 6.99 12.73 -3.63
CA ALA A 254 8.30 13.04 -3.03
C ALA A 254 8.25 13.09 -1.49
N ALA A 255 7.05 13.09 -0.90
CA ALA A 255 6.88 13.06 0.55
C ALA A 255 7.18 11.65 1.10
N TYR A 256 7.92 11.60 2.21
CA TYR A 256 8.40 10.35 2.81
C TYR A 256 7.29 9.42 3.31
N ASP A 257 6.07 9.92 3.48
CA ASP A 257 4.88 9.20 3.96
C ASP A 257 3.72 9.27 2.94
N ALA A 258 4.03 9.48 1.66
CA ALA A 258 3.05 9.64 0.59
C ALA A 258 2.02 10.77 0.83
N GLY A 259 2.38 11.79 1.61
CA GLY A 259 1.59 13.00 1.84
C GLY A 259 0.60 12.91 3.00
N ALA A 260 0.58 11.82 3.77
CA ALA A 260 -0.35 11.64 4.90
C ALA A 260 -0.21 12.76 5.94
N GLN A 261 1.02 13.11 6.33
CA GLN A 261 1.31 14.23 7.24
C GLN A 261 0.80 15.56 6.70
N ALA A 262 1.11 15.87 5.43
CA ALA A 262 0.70 17.12 4.80
C ALA A 262 -0.82 17.25 4.77
N ARG A 263 -1.55 16.18 4.40
CA ARG A 263 -3.02 16.14 4.45
C ARG A 263 -3.57 16.33 5.85
N GLY A 264 -2.98 15.67 6.84
CA GLY A 264 -3.37 15.80 8.24
C GLY A 264 -3.23 17.23 8.74
N GLU A 265 -2.12 17.89 8.43
CA GLU A 265 -1.86 19.28 8.79
C GLU A 265 -2.76 20.25 8.02
N LEU A 266 -3.06 19.98 6.75
CA LEU A 266 -3.98 20.78 5.94
C LEU A 266 -5.38 20.81 6.58
N VAL A 267 -5.91 19.66 7.00
CA VAL A 267 -7.18 19.59 7.74
C VAL A 267 -7.14 20.44 9.01
N LEU A 268 -6.05 20.37 9.78
CA LEU A 268 -5.89 21.12 11.02
C LEU A 268 -5.74 22.63 10.79
N ASP A 269 -5.06 23.05 9.71
CA ASP A 269 -4.95 24.46 9.32
C ASP A 269 -6.31 25.03 8.90
N HIS A 270 -7.09 24.27 8.12
CA HIS A 270 -8.47 24.63 7.80
C HIS A 270 -9.30 24.78 9.08
N LEU A 271 -9.21 23.84 10.03
CA LEU A 271 -9.91 23.96 11.31
C LEU A 271 -9.47 25.23 12.07
N ASP A 272 -8.17 25.56 12.09
CA ASP A 272 -7.64 26.76 12.78
C ASP A 272 -8.20 28.05 12.17
N ARG A 273 -8.30 28.10 10.83
CA ARG A 273 -8.93 29.23 10.12
C ARG A 273 -10.42 29.32 10.39
N TRP A 274 -11.13 28.20 10.33
CA TRP A 274 -12.56 28.15 10.67
C TRP A 274 -12.81 28.58 12.11
N ARG A 275 -11.95 28.17 13.05
CA ARG A 275 -12.00 28.63 14.44
C ARG A 275 -11.89 30.14 14.52
N LYS A 276 -10.95 30.74 13.79
CA LYS A 276 -10.79 32.21 13.71
C LYS A 276 -12.03 32.88 13.11
N TRP A 277 -12.50 32.42 11.95
CA TRP A 277 -13.69 32.97 11.28
C TRP A 277 -14.96 32.86 12.11
N ALA A 278 -15.10 31.78 12.89
CA ALA A 278 -16.26 31.53 13.73
C ALA A 278 -16.16 32.15 15.14
N THR A 279 -15.02 32.73 15.53
CA THR A 279 -14.85 33.37 16.85
C THR A 279 -14.67 34.87 16.74
N VAL A 280 -13.77 35.33 15.87
CA VAL A 280 -13.44 36.75 15.67
C VAL A 280 -14.14 37.32 14.43
N GLY A 281 -14.40 36.49 13.42
CA GLY A 281 -14.84 36.94 12.11
C GLY A 281 -13.67 37.30 11.18
N GLY A 282 -13.99 37.96 10.08
CA GLY A 282 -13.03 38.29 9.01
C GLY A 282 -12.89 37.15 7.99
N GLY A 283 -11.77 37.14 7.27
CA GLY A 283 -11.60 36.22 6.15
C GLY A 283 -12.67 36.43 5.05
N PRO A 284 -12.94 35.40 4.22
CA PRO A 284 -13.87 35.52 3.09
C PRO A 284 -15.34 35.65 3.52
N PHE A 285 -15.66 35.49 4.81
CA PHE A 285 -17.03 35.39 5.31
C PHE A 285 -17.46 36.50 6.28
N GLY A 286 -16.59 37.46 6.59
CA GLY A 286 -16.90 38.55 7.53
C GLY A 286 -17.40 38.01 8.88
N SER A 287 -18.59 38.43 9.31
CA SER A 287 -19.20 37.96 10.56
C SER A 287 -20.14 36.75 10.39
N ARG A 288 -20.30 36.21 9.18
CA ARG A 288 -21.34 35.21 8.83
C ARG A 288 -21.35 34.00 9.75
N PHE A 289 -20.18 33.54 10.21
CA PHE A 289 -20.02 32.31 11.01
C PHE A 289 -19.72 32.54 12.49
N VAL A 290 -19.66 33.79 12.96
CA VAL A 290 -19.34 34.10 14.36
C VAL A 290 -20.37 33.45 15.29
N GLY A 291 -19.89 32.61 16.22
CA GLY A 291 -20.72 31.88 17.18
C GLY A 291 -21.55 30.73 16.60
N LYS A 292 -21.34 30.33 15.34
CA LYS A 292 -22.18 29.33 14.65
C LYS A 292 -21.60 27.92 14.56
N ILE A 293 -20.36 27.70 14.99
CA ILE A 293 -19.67 26.41 14.82
C ILE A 293 -19.29 25.80 16.17
N ASP A 294 -19.57 24.51 16.35
CA ASP A 294 -19.18 23.71 17.52
C ASP A 294 -17.89 22.91 17.26
N PHE A 295 -16.75 23.48 17.66
CA PHE A 295 -15.43 22.83 17.54
C PHE A 295 -15.19 21.68 18.54
N ARG A 296 -16.14 21.39 19.44
CA ARG A 296 -16.09 20.23 20.35
C ARG A 296 -16.76 18.99 19.75
N ASN A 297 -17.41 19.13 18.60
CA ASN A 297 -18.13 18.08 17.88
C ASN A 297 -17.78 18.12 16.39
N VAL A 298 -16.60 17.59 16.06
CA VAL A 298 -16.03 17.59 14.71
C VAL A 298 -16.03 16.16 14.16
N GLY A 299 -16.46 16.01 12.91
CA GLY A 299 -16.31 14.80 12.11
C GLY A 299 -15.37 15.02 10.94
N LEU A 300 -14.60 14.00 10.57
CA LEU A 300 -13.70 14.03 9.42
C LEU A 300 -14.04 12.89 8.46
N MET A 301 -14.18 13.18 7.18
CA MET A 301 -14.18 12.18 6.12
C MET A 301 -13.02 12.45 5.18
N GLY A 302 -12.34 11.38 4.77
CA GLY A 302 -11.32 11.45 3.75
C GLY A 302 -11.48 10.33 2.74
N HIS A 303 -11.36 10.62 1.46
CA HIS A 303 -11.36 9.62 0.39
C HIS A 303 -9.92 9.21 0.04
N SER A 304 -9.62 7.92 -0.08
CA SER A 304 -8.35 7.39 -0.58
C SER A 304 -7.13 7.84 0.22
N ARG A 305 -6.09 8.44 -0.37
CA ARG A 305 -5.02 9.09 0.44
C ARG A 305 -5.54 10.16 1.39
N GLY A 306 -6.67 10.79 1.07
CA GLY A 306 -7.41 11.67 1.97
C GLY A 306 -7.95 10.93 3.20
N GLY A 307 -8.32 9.66 3.07
CA GLY A 307 -8.75 8.79 4.17
C GLY A 307 -7.63 8.54 5.19
N GLU A 308 -6.42 8.24 4.71
CA GLU A 308 -5.22 8.19 5.54
C GLU A 308 -4.89 9.58 6.12
N GLY A 309 -5.09 10.65 5.35
CA GLY A 309 -4.93 12.04 5.79
C GLY A 309 -5.85 12.44 6.96
N VAL A 310 -7.12 12.05 6.97
CA VAL A 310 -8.03 12.33 8.11
C VAL A 310 -7.76 11.46 9.32
N ALA A 311 -7.32 10.22 9.11
CA ALA A 311 -6.79 9.38 10.19
C ALA A 311 -5.57 10.05 10.84
N ARG A 312 -4.66 10.57 10.01
CA ARG A 312 -3.49 11.32 10.45
C ARG A 312 -3.86 12.62 11.18
N ALA A 313 -4.84 13.37 10.69
CA ALA A 313 -5.35 14.58 11.34
C ALA A 313 -5.86 14.30 12.77
N ALA A 314 -6.56 13.18 12.98
CA ALA A 314 -7.04 12.77 14.30
C ALA A 314 -5.88 12.47 15.27
N VAL A 315 -4.85 11.77 14.80
CA VAL A 315 -3.62 11.47 15.56
C VAL A 315 -2.86 12.75 15.92
N LEU A 316 -2.65 13.65 14.95
CA LEU A 316 -1.99 14.94 15.17
C LEU A 316 -2.78 15.82 16.14
N ASN A 317 -4.12 15.87 16.00
CA ASN A 317 -5.00 16.63 16.89
C ASN A 317 -4.91 16.20 18.35
N ALA A 318 -4.88 14.88 18.61
CA ALA A 318 -4.70 14.35 19.96
C ALA A 318 -3.38 14.82 20.61
N GLY A 319 -2.45 15.31 19.79
CA GLY A 319 -1.21 15.89 20.24
C GLY A 319 -1.16 17.39 20.45
N ARG A 320 -2.18 18.15 20.04
CA ARG A 320 -2.21 19.61 20.16
C ARG A 320 -2.52 20.05 21.59
N ARG A 321 -2.09 21.27 21.94
CA ARG A 321 -2.50 21.92 23.20
C ARG A 321 -3.98 22.33 23.16
N ALA A 322 -4.39 22.97 22.06
CA ALA A 322 -5.76 23.39 21.83
C ALA A 322 -6.45 22.42 20.85
N GLN A 323 -6.91 21.30 21.39
CA GLN A 323 -7.50 20.18 20.64
C GLN A 323 -8.89 20.52 20.12
N TYR A 324 -9.20 20.00 18.94
CA TYR A 324 -10.57 19.89 18.44
C TYR A 324 -11.24 18.65 19.00
N GLY A 325 -12.56 18.72 19.23
CA GLY A 325 -13.33 17.56 19.62
C GLY A 325 -13.67 16.68 18.42
N ILE A 326 -12.65 16.06 17.81
CA ILE A 326 -12.84 15.08 16.73
C ILE A 326 -13.47 13.83 17.36
N ARG A 327 -14.72 13.53 16.98
CA ARG A 327 -15.52 12.42 17.54
C ARG A 327 -15.70 11.26 16.58
N ALA A 328 -15.59 11.53 15.27
CA ALA A 328 -15.92 10.59 14.22
C ALA A 328 -14.96 10.77 13.03
N VAL A 329 -14.34 9.68 12.58
CA VAL A 329 -13.46 9.65 11.39
C VAL A 329 -13.98 8.57 10.44
N LEU A 330 -14.25 8.93 9.19
CA LEU A 330 -14.71 8.01 8.14
C LEU A 330 -13.70 8.01 7.00
N PRO A 331 -12.76 7.06 6.98
CA PRO A 331 -11.93 6.78 5.82
C PRO A 331 -12.78 6.09 4.73
N LEU A 332 -12.95 6.75 3.59
CA LEU A 332 -13.63 6.25 2.40
C LEU A 332 -12.59 5.72 1.42
N ALA A 333 -12.70 4.45 1.01
CA ALA A 333 -11.78 3.76 0.11
C ALA A 333 -10.29 4.05 0.40
N PRO A 334 -9.83 4.04 1.67
CA PRO A 334 -8.58 4.71 2.02
C PRO A 334 -7.34 3.87 1.68
N THR A 335 -6.21 4.55 1.43
CA THR A 335 -4.88 3.94 1.54
C THR A 335 -4.53 3.67 3.02
N ASP A 336 -3.56 2.80 3.28
CA ASP A 336 -2.96 2.61 4.61
C ASP A 336 -1.50 2.17 4.47
N VAL A 337 -0.66 3.07 3.95
CA VAL A 337 0.72 2.71 3.54
C VAL A 337 1.68 2.66 4.72
N ALA A 338 1.36 3.32 5.83
CA ALA A 338 2.21 3.42 7.03
C ALA A 338 1.64 2.73 8.29
N ARG A 339 0.45 2.10 8.23
CA ARG A 339 -0.15 1.29 9.32
C ARG A 339 -0.31 2.08 10.63
N SER A 340 -0.87 3.28 10.54
CA SER A 340 -1.18 4.12 11.71
C SER A 340 -2.51 3.71 12.37
N THR A 341 -2.63 3.88 13.69
CA THR A 341 -3.88 3.60 14.43
C THR A 341 -4.59 4.88 14.88
N VAL A 342 -5.92 4.84 14.98
CA VAL A 342 -6.77 5.98 15.37
C VAL A 342 -7.55 5.69 16.66
N PRO A 343 -6.89 5.58 17.83
CA PRO A 343 -7.58 5.30 19.08
C PRO A 343 -8.41 6.49 19.56
N GLY A 344 -9.43 6.22 20.38
CA GLY A 344 -10.22 7.24 21.06
C GLY A 344 -11.22 8.01 20.20
N VAL A 345 -11.46 7.55 18.96
CA VAL A 345 -12.39 8.16 18.00
C VAL A 345 -13.25 7.08 17.38
N ALA A 346 -14.54 7.35 17.17
CA ALA A 346 -15.41 6.44 16.43
C ALA A 346 -14.94 6.39 14.97
N MET A 347 -14.88 5.19 14.38
CA MET A 347 -14.34 5.00 13.04
C MET A 347 -15.17 4.01 12.23
N SER A 348 -15.47 4.37 10.99
CA SER A 348 -16.04 3.43 10.02
C SER A 348 -15.26 3.52 8.71
N VAL A 349 -14.72 2.41 8.24
CA VAL A 349 -14.03 2.33 6.95
C VAL A 349 -15.04 1.91 5.88
N LEU A 350 -15.27 2.74 4.85
CA LEU A 350 -16.14 2.36 3.72
C LEU A 350 -15.27 1.83 2.58
N LEU A 351 -15.41 0.56 2.21
CA LEU A 351 -14.61 -0.11 1.17
C LEU A 351 -15.45 -0.39 -0.08
N PRO A 352 -15.06 0.09 -1.28
CA PRO A 352 -15.63 -0.35 -2.54
C PRO A 352 -15.11 -1.75 -2.90
N TYR A 353 -15.98 -2.70 -3.23
CA TYR A 353 -15.52 -4.05 -3.59
C TYR A 353 -14.73 -4.09 -4.90
N CYS A 354 -15.09 -3.21 -5.83
CA CYS A 354 -14.48 -3.07 -7.14
C CYS A 354 -13.58 -1.85 -7.21
N ASP A 355 -12.92 -1.55 -6.10
CA ASP A 355 -11.83 -0.60 -6.04
C ASP A 355 -10.72 -1.09 -6.98
N GLY A 356 -10.47 -0.34 -8.05
CA GLY A 356 -9.39 -0.62 -8.97
C GLY A 356 -8.18 0.24 -8.68
N ASP A 357 -8.34 1.41 -8.05
CA ASP A 357 -7.22 2.25 -7.66
C ASP A 357 -6.48 1.68 -6.44
N VAL A 358 -7.16 1.49 -5.32
CA VAL A 358 -6.66 0.83 -4.09
C VAL A 358 -7.15 -0.61 -4.07
N SER A 359 -6.69 -1.38 -5.06
CA SER A 359 -7.25 -2.68 -5.40
C SER A 359 -7.12 -3.73 -4.31
N ASP A 360 -6.12 -3.68 -3.44
CA ASP A 360 -5.99 -4.61 -2.31
C ASP A 360 -6.90 -4.30 -1.10
N LEU A 361 -7.65 -3.18 -1.15
CA LEU A 361 -8.47 -2.68 -0.04
C LEU A 361 -7.68 -2.53 1.27
N GLN A 362 -6.41 -2.11 1.19
CA GLN A 362 -5.52 -1.95 2.35
C GLN A 362 -6.12 -1.15 3.52
N GLY A 363 -7.04 -0.23 3.23
CA GLY A 363 -7.82 0.51 4.21
C GLY A 363 -8.51 -0.32 5.30
N GLN A 364 -8.78 -1.60 5.04
CA GLN A 364 -9.29 -2.56 6.02
C GLN A 364 -8.41 -2.64 7.28
N LYS A 365 -7.09 -2.39 7.14
CA LYS A 365 -6.12 -2.47 8.24
C LYS A 365 -6.32 -1.39 9.30
N PHE A 366 -6.89 -0.22 8.97
CA PHE A 366 -7.31 0.75 9.98
C PHE A 366 -8.23 0.12 11.02
N TYR A 367 -9.25 -0.63 10.58
CA TYR A 367 -10.15 -1.35 11.49
C TYR A 367 -9.39 -2.41 12.28
N ASP A 368 -8.59 -3.23 11.60
CA ASP A 368 -7.92 -4.38 12.22
C ASP A 368 -6.88 -3.98 13.27
N ASP A 369 -6.11 -2.92 13.03
CA ASP A 369 -5.06 -2.45 13.92
C ASP A 369 -5.61 -1.59 15.06
N THR A 370 -6.57 -0.71 14.76
CA THR A 370 -7.07 0.25 15.73
C THR A 370 -7.89 -0.43 16.83
N ARG A 371 -8.67 -1.47 16.52
CA ARG A 371 -9.60 -2.14 17.46
C ARG A 371 -8.95 -2.66 18.75
N TYR A 372 -7.64 -2.94 18.72
CA TYR A 372 -6.88 -3.35 19.90
C TYR A 372 -5.68 -2.47 20.22
N SER A 373 -5.52 -1.36 19.52
CA SER A 373 -4.41 -0.43 19.75
C SER A 373 -4.34 0.05 21.20
N VAL A 374 -5.48 0.29 21.87
CA VAL A 374 -5.51 0.79 23.25
C VAL A 374 -6.39 -0.08 24.13
N SER A 375 -5.84 -0.49 25.26
CA SER A 375 -6.55 -1.34 26.21
C SER A 375 -7.71 -0.60 26.88
N GLY A 376 -8.93 -1.10 26.67
CA GLY A 376 -10.17 -0.53 27.23
C GLY A 376 -10.79 0.58 26.38
N ASP A 377 -10.26 0.85 25.19
CA ASP A 377 -10.87 1.78 24.26
C ASP A 377 -12.12 1.18 23.61
N GLY A 378 -13.28 1.63 24.08
CA GLY A 378 -14.58 1.19 23.59
C GLY A 378 -15.14 2.06 22.48
N ALA A 379 -14.34 2.88 21.78
CA ALA A 379 -14.82 3.62 20.62
C ALA A 379 -15.45 2.67 19.58
N ALA A 380 -16.58 3.08 18.98
CA ALA A 380 -17.25 2.28 17.96
C ALA A 380 -16.37 2.16 16.71
N ARG A 381 -16.21 0.94 16.21
CA ARG A 381 -15.43 0.65 15.02
C ARG A 381 -16.16 -0.30 14.10
N SER A 382 -16.14 0.02 12.80
CA SER A 382 -16.68 -0.86 11.78
C SER A 382 -15.94 -0.75 10.44
N THR A 383 -16.11 -1.77 9.62
CA THR A 383 -15.90 -1.71 8.17
C THR A 383 -17.24 -1.91 7.49
N VAL A 384 -17.52 -1.14 6.45
CA VAL A 384 -18.68 -1.29 5.57
C VAL A 384 -18.15 -1.58 4.17
N THR A 385 -18.39 -2.78 3.63
CA THR A 385 -17.99 -3.15 2.26
C THR A 385 -19.19 -3.05 1.33
N VAL A 386 -19.07 -2.28 0.26
CA VAL A 386 -20.13 -2.07 -0.75
C VAL A 386 -19.82 -2.88 -2.01
N LEU A 387 -20.62 -3.90 -2.26
CA LEU A 387 -20.44 -4.76 -3.44
C LEU A 387 -20.83 -4.01 -4.72
N GLY A 388 -20.04 -4.20 -5.77
CA GLY A 388 -20.24 -3.54 -7.06
C GLY A 388 -19.93 -2.04 -7.06
N ALA A 389 -19.39 -1.49 -5.97
CA ALA A 389 -18.92 -0.11 -5.91
C ALA A 389 -17.46 -0.02 -6.38
N ASN A 390 -17.21 1.02 -7.16
CA ASN A 390 -15.97 1.49 -7.72
C ASN A 390 -15.32 2.51 -6.77
N HIS A 391 -14.00 2.70 -6.86
CA HIS A 391 -13.28 3.68 -6.05
C HIS A 391 -13.83 5.10 -6.27
N ASN A 392 -13.86 5.53 -7.54
CA ASN A 392 -14.11 6.92 -7.90
C ASN A 392 -15.57 7.33 -7.72
N PHE A 393 -16.52 6.43 -7.96
CA PHE A 393 -17.92 6.81 -8.17
C PHE A 393 -18.70 7.15 -6.90
N PHE A 394 -18.06 7.20 -5.72
CA PHE A 394 -18.66 7.83 -4.55
C PHE A 394 -18.75 9.36 -4.66
N ASN A 395 -18.06 9.97 -5.63
CA ASN A 395 -18.06 11.40 -5.87
C ASN A 395 -18.31 11.73 -7.35
N THR A 396 -18.79 12.94 -7.63
CA THR A 396 -19.18 13.35 -9.00
C THR A 396 -18.03 13.85 -9.85
N GLU A 397 -16.91 14.30 -9.26
CA GLU A 397 -15.80 14.94 -9.97
C GLU A 397 -14.75 13.96 -10.51
N TRP A 398 -14.82 12.69 -10.10
CA TRP A 398 -14.00 11.60 -10.65
C TRP A 398 -14.85 10.56 -11.40
N THR A 399 -16.10 10.90 -11.72
CA THR A 399 -17.05 10.01 -12.39
C THR A 399 -17.24 10.39 -13.87
N PRO A 400 -16.92 9.47 -14.81
CA PRO A 400 -17.16 9.70 -16.23
C PRO A 400 -18.59 10.13 -16.54
N GLY A 401 -18.72 11.19 -17.36
CA GLY A 401 -20.01 11.78 -17.74
C GLY A 401 -20.63 12.70 -16.68
N GLN A 402 -19.96 12.94 -15.55
CA GLN A 402 -20.41 13.88 -14.50
C GLN A 402 -19.34 14.91 -14.14
N SER A 403 -18.06 14.51 -14.16
CA SER A 403 -16.92 15.33 -13.78
C SER A 403 -16.75 16.58 -14.64
N VAL A 404 -16.25 17.66 -14.02
CA VAL A 404 -15.80 18.85 -14.76
C VAL A 404 -14.45 18.61 -15.42
N ALA A 405 -13.52 17.97 -14.72
CA ALA A 405 -12.23 17.53 -15.23
C ALA A 405 -12.31 16.13 -15.89
N PRO A 406 -11.33 15.76 -16.74
CA PRO A 406 -11.22 14.40 -17.25
C PRO A 406 -11.17 13.37 -16.11
N SER A 407 -11.90 12.27 -16.29
CA SER A 407 -12.00 11.18 -15.32
C SER A 407 -12.20 9.85 -16.02
N VAL A 408 -11.80 8.76 -15.37
CA VAL A 408 -11.89 7.39 -15.89
C VAL A 408 -12.55 6.45 -14.87
N ASP A 409 -13.13 5.35 -15.36
CA ASP A 409 -13.44 4.21 -14.49
C ASP A 409 -12.10 3.53 -14.15
N ASP A 410 -11.77 3.42 -12.87
CA ASP A 410 -10.52 2.82 -12.40
C ASP A 410 -10.55 1.28 -12.41
N TRP A 411 -11.60 0.63 -12.91
CA TRP A 411 -11.60 -0.82 -13.16
C TRP A 411 -10.96 -1.18 -14.51
N TRP A 412 -10.05 -2.17 -14.52
CA TRP A 412 -9.26 -2.53 -15.70
C TRP A 412 -9.51 -3.96 -16.25
N GLY A 413 -10.39 -4.74 -15.61
CA GLY A 413 -10.70 -6.12 -16.05
C GLY A 413 -11.87 -6.23 -17.04
N GLU A 414 -12.18 -7.44 -17.51
CA GLU A 414 -13.19 -7.68 -18.56
C GLU A 414 -14.59 -7.14 -18.23
N GLU A 415 -15.10 -6.26 -19.09
CA GLU A 415 -16.30 -5.43 -18.88
C GLU A 415 -17.61 -6.21 -18.70
N LYS A 416 -17.71 -7.40 -19.29
CA LYS A 416 -18.94 -8.23 -19.28
C LYS A 416 -18.83 -9.45 -18.37
N GLU A 417 -17.61 -9.92 -18.12
CA GLU A 417 -17.33 -11.19 -17.45
C GLU A 417 -16.92 -11.00 -16.00
N SER A 418 -16.45 -9.80 -15.63
CA SER A 418 -16.13 -9.47 -14.25
C SER A 418 -17.33 -8.84 -13.52
N PRO A 419 -17.56 -9.18 -12.23
CA PRO A 419 -18.56 -8.48 -11.41
C PRO A 419 -18.30 -6.98 -11.24
N CYS A 420 -17.09 -6.54 -11.60
CA CYS A 420 -16.63 -5.16 -11.52
C CYS A 420 -16.59 -4.45 -12.86
N GLY A 421 -16.84 -5.14 -13.99
CA GLY A 421 -16.97 -4.49 -15.29
C GLY A 421 -18.18 -3.55 -15.34
N ALA A 422 -18.07 -2.41 -16.03
CA ALA A 422 -19.13 -1.41 -16.13
C ALA A 422 -20.39 -1.94 -16.83
N LYS A 423 -20.26 -2.99 -17.66
CA LYS A 423 -21.39 -3.65 -18.35
C LYS A 423 -21.97 -4.84 -17.59
N TYR A 424 -21.41 -5.18 -16.43
CA TYR A 424 -21.88 -6.28 -15.62
C TYR A 424 -23.09 -5.89 -14.76
N ALA A 425 -24.13 -6.73 -14.73
CA ALA A 425 -25.41 -6.39 -14.08
C ALA A 425 -25.29 -6.09 -12.57
N GLY A 426 -24.32 -6.69 -11.88
CA GLY A 426 -24.10 -6.52 -10.43
C GLY A 426 -23.25 -5.32 -10.08
N ARG A 427 -22.61 -4.68 -11.06
CA ARG A 427 -21.94 -3.40 -10.90
C ARG A 427 -22.99 -2.33 -10.59
N LEU A 428 -22.75 -1.51 -9.56
CA LEU A 428 -23.60 -0.37 -9.25
C LEU A 428 -23.35 0.75 -10.26
N SER A 429 -24.39 1.41 -10.73
CA SER A 429 -24.24 2.64 -11.52
C SER A 429 -23.67 3.76 -10.65
N ALA A 430 -23.04 4.76 -11.27
CA ALA A 430 -22.45 5.88 -10.52
C ALA A 430 -23.46 6.55 -9.56
N LYS A 431 -24.70 6.77 -10.00
CA LYS A 431 -25.77 7.34 -9.16
C LYS A 431 -26.11 6.46 -7.96
N GLU A 432 -26.14 5.14 -8.14
CA GLU A 432 -26.38 4.20 -7.04
C GLU A 432 -25.23 4.21 -6.04
N GLN A 433 -23.99 4.30 -6.52
CA GLN A 433 -22.80 4.40 -5.65
C GLN A 433 -22.78 5.70 -4.84
N GLN A 434 -23.11 6.84 -5.47
CA GLN A 434 -23.28 8.13 -4.80
C GLN A 434 -24.41 8.10 -3.77
N ALA A 435 -25.52 7.41 -4.05
CA ALA A 435 -26.64 7.27 -3.13
C ALA A 435 -26.27 6.43 -1.89
N VAL A 436 -25.58 5.30 -2.09
CA VAL A 436 -25.03 4.49 -0.98
C VAL A 436 -24.00 5.29 -0.19
N GLY A 437 -23.06 5.96 -0.86
CA GLY A 437 -22.10 6.86 -0.23
C GLY A 437 -22.79 7.88 0.66
N THR A 438 -23.76 8.61 0.10
CA THR A 438 -24.57 9.61 0.82
C THR A 438 -25.23 9.02 2.06
N ALA A 439 -25.86 7.84 1.95
CA ALA A 439 -26.53 7.19 3.07
C ALA A 439 -25.57 6.83 4.22
N TYR A 440 -24.43 6.20 3.92
CA TYR A 440 -23.49 5.75 4.94
C TYR A 440 -22.66 6.90 5.52
N LEU A 441 -22.26 7.87 4.70
CA LEU A 441 -21.57 9.08 5.16
C LEU A 441 -22.47 9.90 6.09
N ALA A 442 -23.70 10.20 5.66
CA ALA A 442 -24.64 10.93 6.50
C ALA A 442 -25.01 10.13 7.75
N GLY A 443 -25.26 8.83 7.62
CA GLY A 443 -25.64 7.96 8.73
C GLY A 443 -24.58 7.88 9.82
N PHE A 444 -23.31 7.80 9.43
CA PHE A 444 -22.19 7.73 10.38
C PHE A 444 -22.04 9.01 11.18
N PHE A 445 -22.03 10.18 10.53
CA PHE A 445 -21.89 11.45 11.24
C PHE A 445 -23.15 11.80 12.06
N ARG A 446 -24.35 11.48 11.55
CA ARG A 446 -25.59 11.61 12.32
C ARG A 446 -25.60 10.73 13.56
N LEU A 447 -25.11 9.50 13.45
CA LEU A 447 -24.95 8.59 14.58
C LEU A 447 -23.99 9.14 15.64
N HIS A 448 -22.79 9.57 15.26
CA HIS A 448 -21.73 9.88 16.23
C HIS A 448 -21.70 11.33 16.70
N LEU A 449 -22.03 12.29 15.83
CA LEU A 449 -22.07 13.71 16.17
C LEU A 449 -23.47 14.12 16.63
N GLY A 450 -24.51 13.63 15.96
CA GLY A 450 -25.93 13.90 16.29
C GLY A 450 -26.53 12.99 17.35
N ARG A 451 -25.86 11.88 17.67
CA ARG A 451 -26.36 10.83 18.60
C ARG A 451 -27.66 10.18 18.13
N GLU A 452 -27.87 10.14 16.82
CA GLU A 452 -29.05 9.53 16.18
C GLU A 452 -28.90 8.01 16.16
N THR A 453 -29.20 7.37 17.28
CA THR A 453 -28.97 5.93 17.50
C THR A 453 -29.81 5.01 16.62
N GLN A 454 -30.84 5.51 15.95
CA GLN A 454 -31.61 4.75 14.99
C GLN A 454 -30.78 4.30 13.77
N PHE A 455 -29.65 4.96 13.49
CA PHE A 455 -28.71 4.56 12.43
C PHE A 455 -27.64 3.56 12.87
N LEU A 456 -27.57 3.24 14.17
CA LEU A 456 -26.62 2.26 14.71
C LEU A 456 -26.62 0.91 13.96
N PRO A 457 -27.78 0.35 13.53
CA PRO A 457 -27.78 -0.92 12.81
C PRO A 457 -27.02 -0.91 11.46
N MET A 458 -26.74 0.26 10.88
CA MET A 458 -25.89 0.35 9.68
C MET A 458 -24.40 0.08 9.97
N PHE A 459 -23.99 0.09 11.24
CA PHE A 459 -22.58 0.03 11.65
C PHE A 459 -22.31 -1.03 12.73
N ASP A 460 -23.31 -1.84 13.11
CA ASP A 460 -23.23 -2.81 14.21
C ASP A 460 -23.04 -4.28 13.77
N GLY A 461 -22.86 -4.50 12.47
CA GLY A 461 -22.75 -5.83 11.88
C GLY A 461 -24.11 -6.52 11.62
N SER A 462 -25.23 -5.80 11.68
CA SER A 462 -26.55 -6.33 11.28
C SER A 462 -26.85 -6.20 9.78
N ASP A 463 -25.94 -5.57 9.03
CA ASP A 463 -26.07 -5.25 7.59
C ASP A 463 -27.29 -4.37 7.25
N SER A 464 -27.92 -3.74 8.25
CA SER A 464 -29.07 -2.89 7.99
C SER A 464 -28.69 -1.72 7.07
N ARG A 465 -29.61 -1.31 6.21
CA ARG A 465 -29.35 -0.31 5.18
C ARG A 465 -30.45 0.74 5.12
N ALA A 466 -30.08 1.92 4.66
CA ALA A 466 -31.01 2.96 4.26
C ALA A 466 -31.81 2.55 3.02
N ALA A 467 -33.00 3.14 2.83
CA ALA A 467 -33.76 2.98 1.59
C ALA A 467 -33.01 3.56 0.38
N SER A 468 -32.35 4.71 0.55
CA SER A 468 -31.51 5.41 -0.42
C SER A 468 -30.30 4.61 -0.90
N ALA A 469 -29.84 3.61 -0.13
CA ALA A 469 -28.84 2.66 -0.59
C ALA A 469 -29.35 1.75 -1.73
N GLY A 470 -30.66 1.80 -2.05
CA GLY A 470 -31.24 1.18 -3.24
C GLY A 470 -31.02 -0.33 -3.27
N ARG A 471 -30.44 -0.82 -4.37
CA ARG A 471 -30.17 -2.25 -4.55
C ARG A 471 -28.83 -2.73 -3.99
N ALA A 472 -28.02 -1.83 -3.41
CA ALA A 472 -26.68 -2.16 -3.01
C ALA A 472 -26.65 -3.27 -1.94
N VAL A 473 -25.72 -4.19 -2.12
CA VAL A 473 -25.41 -5.23 -1.15
C VAL A 473 -24.24 -4.74 -0.32
N VAL A 474 -24.49 -4.60 0.98
CA VAL A 474 -23.49 -4.11 1.94
C VAL A 474 -23.24 -5.19 2.99
N ARG A 475 -21.98 -5.32 3.39
CA ARG A 475 -21.56 -6.18 4.51
C ARG A 475 -20.85 -5.34 5.55
N VAL A 476 -21.27 -5.48 6.79
CA VAL A 476 -20.79 -4.68 7.90
C VAL A 476 -20.04 -5.56 8.89
N VAL A 477 -18.80 -5.19 9.15
CA VAL A 477 -17.97 -5.75 10.20
C VAL A 477 -17.94 -4.77 11.35
N ALA A 478 -18.28 -5.21 12.56
CA ALA A 478 -18.28 -4.36 13.74
C ALA A 478 -17.48 -4.99 14.88
N GLN A 479 -16.81 -4.15 15.65
CA GLN A 479 -16.08 -4.58 16.84
C GLN A 479 -17.07 -5.07 17.91
N ALA A 480 -16.88 -6.29 18.41
CA ALA A 480 -17.67 -6.80 19.52
C ALA A 480 -17.29 -6.10 20.84
N ASP A 481 -18.29 -5.75 21.67
CA ASP A 481 -18.06 -5.13 22.98
C ASP A 481 -17.25 -6.03 23.92
N ARG A 482 -17.49 -7.35 23.86
CA ARG A 482 -16.72 -8.33 24.63
C ARG A 482 -16.28 -9.47 23.75
N VAL A 483 -14.99 -9.54 23.48
CA VAL A 483 -14.35 -10.71 22.86
C VAL A 483 -14.03 -11.75 23.92
N VAL A 484 -14.51 -12.98 23.73
CA VAL A 484 -14.22 -14.14 24.59
C VAL A 484 -13.07 -14.98 24.05
N GLN A 485 -12.90 -15.03 22.72
CA GLN A 485 -11.78 -15.70 22.06
C GLN A 485 -11.40 -14.93 20.80
N ARG A 486 -10.15 -14.43 20.74
CA ARG A 486 -9.65 -13.64 19.60
C ARG A 486 -9.29 -14.50 18.39
N PHE A 487 -8.91 -15.76 18.62
CA PHE A 487 -8.38 -16.67 17.59
C PHE A 487 -7.08 -16.18 16.94
N ASP A 488 -6.32 -15.34 17.63
CA ASP A 488 -5.00 -14.83 17.22
C ASP A 488 -3.82 -15.67 17.75
N GLN A 489 -4.10 -16.68 18.58
CA GLN A 489 -3.12 -17.56 19.23
C GLN A 489 -3.61 -19.01 19.25
N ALA A 490 -2.68 -19.93 19.53
CA ALA A 490 -2.98 -21.34 19.67
C ALA A 490 -4.10 -21.58 20.69
N LEU A 491 -5.05 -22.43 20.34
CA LEU A 491 -6.18 -22.74 21.21
C LEU A 491 -5.75 -23.62 22.39
N PRO A 492 -6.43 -23.53 23.55
CA PRO A 492 -6.15 -24.38 24.70
C PRO A 492 -6.21 -25.88 24.36
N ALA A 493 -5.42 -26.68 25.06
CA ALA A 493 -5.46 -28.14 24.91
C ALA A 493 -6.89 -28.68 25.12
N GLY A 494 -7.33 -29.56 24.24
CA GLY A 494 -8.69 -30.14 24.28
C GLY A 494 -9.79 -29.23 23.70
N ALA A 495 -9.49 -27.99 23.30
CA ALA A 495 -10.47 -27.13 22.63
C ALA A 495 -10.87 -27.66 21.24
N VAL A 496 -10.00 -28.44 20.59
CA VAL A 496 -10.24 -29.03 19.26
C VAL A 496 -10.49 -30.53 19.40
N SER A 497 -11.53 -31.04 18.74
CA SER A 497 -11.91 -32.46 18.82
C SER A 497 -12.43 -33.00 17.49
N GLY A 498 -12.52 -34.34 17.40
CA GLY A 498 -13.06 -35.04 16.23
C GLY A 498 -12.23 -34.82 14.97
N SER A 499 -12.89 -34.62 13.84
CA SER A 499 -12.25 -34.40 12.54
C SER A 499 -11.69 -32.98 12.31
N ALA A 500 -11.75 -32.10 13.30
CA ALA A 500 -11.32 -30.71 13.17
C ALA A 500 -9.83 -30.54 13.47
N LYS A 501 -9.21 -29.58 12.77
CA LYS A 501 -7.88 -29.05 13.05
C LYS A 501 -7.98 -27.54 13.09
N ALA A 502 -7.39 -26.91 14.10
CA ALA A 502 -7.35 -25.47 14.24
C ALA A 502 -5.91 -25.02 14.43
N VAL A 503 -5.45 -24.09 13.59
CA VAL A 503 -4.09 -23.56 13.61
C VAL A 503 -4.20 -22.04 13.61
N ALA A 504 -3.61 -21.39 14.61
CA ALA A 504 -3.45 -19.94 14.61
C ALA A 504 -2.39 -19.55 13.59
N CYS A 505 -2.68 -18.55 12.77
CA CYS A 505 -1.81 -18.12 11.70
C CYS A 505 -2.17 -16.72 11.20
N SER A 506 -1.30 -16.17 10.37
CA SER A 506 -1.36 -14.81 9.80
C SER A 506 -1.22 -14.89 8.27
N ALA A 507 -0.40 -14.06 7.64
CA ALA A 507 -0.12 -14.15 6.20
C ALA A 507 0.42 -15.53 5.77
N ASP A 508 1.17 -16.21 6.64
CA ASP A 508 1.86 -17.48 6.39
C ASP A 508 0.93 -18.66 6.00
N CYS A 509 -0.34 -18.63 6.42
CA CYS A 509 -1.31 -19.69 6.13
C CYS A 509 -2.36 -19.31 5.07
N VAL A 510 -2.40 -18.04 4.68
CA VAL A 510 -3.35 -17.49 3.70
C VAL A 510 -2.70 -17.55 2.34
N LYS A 511 -2.95 -18.65 1.62
CA LYS A 511 -2.43 -18.86 0.26
C LYS A 511 -3.37 -18.21 -0.75
N LEU A 512 -2.99 -17.04 -1.22
CA LEU A 512 -3.68 -16.33 -2.29
C LEU A 512 -2.81 -16.33 -3.56
N ASP A 513 -3.46 -16.35 -4.72
CA ASP A 513 -2.76 -16.29 -6.01
C ASP A 513 -2.36 -14.83 -6.32
N ASP A 514 -3.05 -13.88 -5.69
CA ASP A 514 -2.87 -12.45 -5.90
C ASP A 514 -2.96 -11.69 -4.54
N PRO A 515 -1.95 -10.88 -4.17
CA PRO A 515 -1.99 -10.02 -2.99
C PRO A 515 -3.23 -9.11 -2.91
N ALA A 516 -3.77 -8.68 -4.06
CA ALA A 516 -4.98 -7.85 -4.15
C ALA A 516 -6.22 -8.52 -3.51
N GLN A 517 -6.21 -9.85 -3.38
CA GLN A 517 -7.28 -10.62 -2.75
C GLN A 517 -7.21 -10.60 -1.22
N SER A 518 -6.20 -9.94 -0.64
CA SER A 518 -5.83 -10.05 0.78
C SER A 518 -5.96 -8.75 1.60
N PRO A 519 -7.15 -8.14 1.76
CA PRO A 519 -7.28 -6.87 2.48
C PRO A 519 -6.72 -6.88 3.92
N HIS A 520 -6.81 -8.02 4.60
CA HIS A 520 -6.33 -8.20 5.98
C HIS A 520 -4.85 -8.58 6.10
N TRP A 521 -4.29 -9.25 5.07
CA TRP A 521 -2.98 -9.91 5.16
C TRP A 521 -1.97 -9.48 4.10
N GLY A 522 -2.35 -8.58 3.18
CA GLY A 522 -1.40 -7.91 2.29
C GLY A 522 -0.42 -7.04 3.09
N GLU A 523 0.82 -6.97 2.61
CA GLU A 523 1.86 -6.14 3.19
C GLU A 523 1.55 -4.65 2.96
N ALA A 524 1.91 -3.80 3.92
CA ALA A 524 1.86 -2.35 3.71
C ALA A 524 3.21 -1.86 3.23
N TRP A 525 3.24 -0.93 2.28
CA TRP A 525 4.46 -0.59 1.57
C TRP A 525 5.60 -0.07 2.45
N PHE A 526 5.33 0.83 3.40
CA PHE A 526 6.35 1.35 4.30
C PHE A 526 6.50 0.51 5.59
N ALA A 527 5.66 -0.51 5.75
CA ALA A 527 5.52 -1.30 6.97
C ALA A 527 5.32 -2.78 6.60
N ALA A 528 6.16 -3.30 5.71
CA ALA A 528 5.93 -4.58 5.02
C ALA A 528 6.03 -5.77 5.98
N LYS A 529 6.85 -5.65 7.02
CA LYS A 529 7.06 -6.69 8.05
C LYS A 529 6.24 -6.43 9.29
N ALA A 530 5.41 -5.38 9.30
CA ALA A 530 4.49 -5.14 10.39
C ALA A 530 3.50 -6.31 10.52
N PRO A 531 3.22 -6.78 11.76
CA PRO A 531 2.28 -7.88 11.96
C PRO A 531 0.92 -7.60 11.31
N VAL A 532 0.41 -8.58 10.56
CA VAL A 532 -0.93 -8.53 9.97
C VAL A 532 -1.96 -9.22 10.87
N THR A 533 -3.23 -9.15 10.49
CA THR A 533 -4.33 -9.76 11.26
C THR A 533 -4.12 -11.25 11.48
N ALA A 534 -3.89 -11.66 12.73
CA ALA A 534 -3.85 -13.07 13.11
C ALA A 534 -5.28 -13.65 13.21
N VAL A 535 -5.46 -14.86 12.71
CA VAL A 535 -6.72 -15.63 12.69
C VAL A 535 -6.45 -17.09 13.01
N THR A 536 -7.51 -17.87 13.24
CA THR A 536 -7.41 -19.32 13.30
C THR A 536 -7.96 -19.93 12.02
N LYS A 537 -7.15 -20.73 11.34
CA LYS A 537 -7.56 -21.60 10.25
C LYS A 537 -8.17 -22.88 10.83
N LEU A 538 -9.49 -23.01 10.73
CA LEU A 538 -10.23 -24.21 11.08
C LEU A 538 -10.48 -25.05 9.83
N SER A 539 -9.92 -26.25 9.78
CA SER A 539 -10.08 -27.21 8.67
C SER A 539 -10.57 -28.56 9.17
N TRP A 540 -11.26 -29.32 8.31
CA TRP A 540 -11.81 -30.62 8.69
C TRP A 540 -11.97 -31.59 7.52
N THR A 541 -11.92 -32.88 7.86
CA THR A 541 -12.24 -34.01 6.97
C THR A 541 -13.09 -35.02 7.76
N GLY A 542 -14.40 -34.89 7.68
CA GLY A 542 -15.42 -35.57 8.48
C GLY A 542 -16.52 -34.61 8.93
N LYS A 543 -17.54 -35.10 9.63
CA LYS A 543 -18.67 -34.28 10.13
C LYS A 543 -18.78 -34.21 11.66
N ASN A 544 -17.79 -34.71 12.38
CA ASN A 544 -17.80 -34.81 13.85
C ASN A 544 -16.79 -33.89 14.54
N GLY A 545 -16.10 -33.03 13.78
CA GLY A 545 -15.14 -32.07 14.31
C GLY A 545 -15.80 -30.90 15.05
N ALA A 546 -15.10 -30.36 16.05
CA ALA A 546 -15.53 -29.18 16.77
C ALA A 546 -14.35 -28.37 17.33
N VAL A 547 -14.53 -27.05 17.38
CA VAL A 547 -13.75 -26.13 18.21
C VAL A 547 -14.64 -25.62 19.34
N ARG A 548 -14.30 -25.90 20.59
CA ARG A 548 -15.05 -25.49 21.78
C ARG A 548 -14.34 -24.34 22.49
N VAL A 549 -15.08 -23.26 22.74
CA VAL A 549 -14.66 -22.12 23.54
C VAL A 549 -15.50 -22.09 24.81
N ASP A 550 -14.87 -22.41 25.94
CA ASP A 550 -15.51 -22.33 27.26
C ASP A 550 -15.52 -20.89 27.78
N LEU A 551 -16.66 -20.45 28.32
CA LEU A 551 -16.80 -19.15 28.92
C LEU A 551 -16.33 -19.19 30.39
N PRO A 552 -15.39 -18.30 30.78
CA PRO A 552 -15.00 -18.15 32.18
C PRO A 552 -16.21 -17.84 33.06
N ALA A 553 -16.21 -18.27 34.32
CA ALA A 553 -17.35 -18.16 35.24
C ALA A 553 -17.95 -16.74 35.30
N LEU A 554 -17.10 -15.71 35.36
CA LEU A 554 -17.51 -14.30 35.41
C LEU A 554 -18.07 -13.75 34.09
N GLN A 555 -17.99 -14.52 33.00
CA GLN A 555 -18.42 -14.11 31.66
C GLN A 555 -19.67 -14.83 31.16
N ARG A 556 -20.21 -15.79 31.91
CA ARG A 556 -21.31 -16.67 31.49
C ARG A 556 -22.67 -15.99 31.39
N ASP A 557 -22.91 -14.93 32.16
CA ASP A 557 -24.12 -14.11 32.00
C ASP A 557 -23.96 -13.23 30.77
N VAL A 558 -24.78 -13.52 29.75
CA VAL A 558 -24.77 -12.84 28.46
C VAL A 558 -26.04 -12.03 28.21
N ARG A 559 -26.97 -11.97 29.17
CA ARG A 559 -28.28 -11.30 28.99
C ARG A 559 -28.20 -9.83 28.63
N ARG A 560 -27.08 -9.18 28.96
CA ARG A 560 -26.86 -7.75 28.67
C ARG A 560 -26.49 -7.47 27.22
N TYR A 561 -26.19 -8.49 26.43
CA TYR A 561 -25.80 -8.38 25.02
C TYR A 561 -26.98 -8.67 24.10
N SER A 562 -26.91 -8.18 22.86
CA SER A 562 -27.94 -8.42 21.84
C SER A 562 -27.59 -9.58 20.91
N ALA A 563 -26.30 -9.87 20.71
CA ALA A 563 -25.85 -10.91 19.80
C ALA A 563 -24.56 -11.61 20.26
N LEU A 564 -24.40 -12.86 19.84
CA LEU A 564 -23.12 -13.56 19.74
C LEU A 564 -22.56 -13.29 18.33
N THR A 565 -21.30 -12.90 18.24
CA THR A 565 -20.65 -12.52 16.99
C THR A 565 -19.27 -13.13 16.87
N PHE A 566 -18.86 -13.46 15.65
CA PHE A 566 -17.45 -13.68 15.28
C PHE A 566 -17.26 -13.26 13.82
N ARG A 567 -16.02 -13.11 13.38
CA ARG A 567 -15.70 -12.84 11.97
C ARG A 567 -15.22 -14.12 11.30
N ALA A 568 -15.63 -14.34 10.06
CA ALA A 568 -15.20 -15.50 9.30
C ALA A 568 -15.09 -15.24 7.80
N ALA A 569 -14.23 -16.02 7.15
CA ALA A 569 -14.10 -16.10 5.70
C ALA A 569 -13.84 -17.56 5.28
N PRO A 570 -14.28 -17.99 4.09
CA PRO A 570 -13.88 -19.29 3.57
C PRO A 570 -12.37 -19.31 3.26
N ASP A 571 -11.74 -20.48 3.35
CA ASP A 571 -10.36 -20.66 2.87
C ASP A 571 -10.33 -20.55 1.33
N PRO A 572 -9.51 -19.66 0.75
CA PRO A 572 -9.42 -19.45 -0.70
C PRO A 572 -8.89 -20.67 -1.45
N THR A 573 -8.27 -21.64 -0.78
CA THR A 573 -7.84 -22.90 -1.40
C THR A 573 -8.93 -23.99 -1.37
N GLY A 574 -10.03 -23.76 -0.65
CA GLY A 574 -11.13 -24.68 -0.47
C GLY A 574 -12.28 -24.50 -1.47
N ALA A 575 -13.37 -25.22 -1.23
CA ALA A 575 -14.59 -25.08 -2.01
C ALA A 575 -15.16 -23.64 -1.89
N PRO A 576 -15.73 -23.08 -2.97
CA PRO A 576 -16.29 -21.71 -2.96
C PRO A 576 -17.47 -21.54 -2.02
N ARG A 577 -18.10 -22.65 -1.60
CA ARG A 577 -19.10 -22.68 -0.53
C ARG A 577 -18.71 -23.73 0.50
N THR A 578 -18.68 -23.33 1.76
CA THR A 578 -18.55 -24.23 2.91
C THR A 578 -19.56 -23.83 3.98
N ASP A 579 -19.70 -24.63 5.03
CA ASP A 579 -20.62 -24.33 6.12
C ASP A 579 -20.22 -25.05 7.40
N LEU A 580 -20.60 -24.47 8.54
CA LEU A 580 -20.45 -25.02 9.88
C LEU A 580 -21.63 -24.56 10.75
N SER A 581 -21.87 -25.22 11.88
CA SER A 581 -22.87 -24.75 12.85
C SER A 581 -22.20 -24.11 14.06
N VAL A 582 -22.85 -23.09 14.62
CA VAL A 582 -22.48 -22.53 15.92
C VAL A 582 -23.42 -23.09 16.97
N ARG A 583 -22.88 -23.87 17.91
CA ARG A 583 -23.64 -24.47 19.01
C ARG A 583 -23.34 -23.75 20.32
N VAL A 584 -24.37 -23.19 20.95
CA VAL A 584 -24.26 -22.53 22.27
C VAL A 584 -24.79 -23.48 23.33
N VAL A 585 -24.07 -23.64 24.44
CA VAL A 585 -24.38 -24.59 25.52
C VAL A 585 -24.51 -23.85 26.86
N ASP A 586 -25.57 -24.12 27.62
CA ASP A 586 -25.80 -23.53 28.95
C ASP A 586 -25.39 -24.44 30.12
N GLY A 587 -25.51 -23.94 31.35
CA GLY A 587 -25.19 -24.63 32.61
C GLY A 587 -26.04 -25.88 32.89
N HIS A 588 -27.18 -26.02 32.23
CA HIS A 588 -28.08 -27.17 32.36
C HIS A 588 -27.82 -28.23 31.28
N GLY A 589 -26.79 -28.03 30.44
CA GLY A 589 -26.47 -28.90 29.32
C GLY A 589 -27.39 -28.73 28.11
N ARG A 590 -28.31 -27.74 28.13
CA ARG A 590 -29.14 -27.43 26.97
C ARG A 590 -28.28 -26.77 25.90
N ALA A 591 -28.59 -27.05 24.64
CA ALA A 591 -27.84 -26.47 23.54
C ALA A 591 -28.73 -26.10 22.35
N VAL A 592 -28.37 -25.02 21.67
CA VAL A 592 -28.97 -24.58 20.41
C VAL A 592 -27.87 -24.51 19.37
N SER A 593 -28.10 -25.10 18.20
CA SER A 593 -27.14 -25.10 17.07
C SER A 593 -27.73 -24.31 15.90
N VAL A 594 -26.95 -23.38 15.37
CA VAL A 594 -27.37 -22.49 14.28
C VAL A 594 -26.39 -22.63 13.11
N PRO A 595 -26.83 -23.07 11.92
CA PRO A 595 -25.98 -23.10 10.73
C PRO A 595 -25.54 -21.68 10.34
N VAL A 596 -24.27 -21.48 10.02
CA VAL A 596 -23.76 -20.16 9.60
C VAL A 596 -24.43 -19.70 8.30
N SER A 597 -24.67 -20.63 7.37
CA SER A 597 -25.43 -20.37 6.14
C SER A 597 -26.85 -19.82 6.35
N SER A 598 -27.46 -20.02 7.53
CA SER A 598 -28.77 -19.45 7.86
C SER A 598 -28.73 -17.99 8.28
N LEU A 599 -27.54 -17.49 8.65
CA LEU A 599 -27.32 -16.15 9.18
C LEU A 599 -26.86 -15.17 8.10
N GLY A 600 -26.11 -15.66 7.11
CA GLY A 600 -25.55 -14.84 6.05
C GLY A 600 -24.58 -15.62 5.16
N ASP A 601 -23.79 -14.88 4.40
CA ASP A 601 -22.89 -15.42 3.36
C ASP A 601 -21.42 -15.43 3.76
N ALA A 602 -21.09 -15.28 5.05
CA ALA A 602 -19.72 -15.18 5.55
C ALA A 602 -18.79 -16.34 5.12
N LEU A 603 -19.35 -17.53 4.85
CA LEU A 603 -18.63 -18.73 4.40
C LEU A 603 -18.81 -19.06 2.91
N VAL A 604 -19.26 -18.06 2.14
CA VAL A 604 -19.42 -18.13 0.68
C VAL A 604 -18.39 -17.20 0.04
N ARG A 605 -17.57 -17.69 -0.88
CA ARG A 605 -16.53 -16.89 -1.56
C ARG A 605 -17.17 -15.67 -2.25
N MET A 606 -16.47 -14.54 -2.23
CA MET A 606 -16.93 -13.31 -2.90
C MET A 606 -16.91 -13.50 -4.45
N PRO A 607 -17.58 -12.65 -5.25
CA PRO A 607 -17.71 -12.86 -6.70
C PRO A 607 -16.44 -12.47 -7.47
N GLY A 608 -16.29 -13.01 -8.68
CA GLY A 608 -15.17 -12.73 -9.57
C GLY A 608 -14.15 -13.87 -9.72
N ALA A 609 -13.35 -13.74 -10.77
CA ALA A 609 -12.30 -14.68 -11.15
C ALA A 609 -10.93 -14.26 -10.63
N GLY A 610 -10.06 -15.25 -10.45
CA GLY A 610 -8.73 -15.15 -9.82
C GLY A 610 -7.71 -14.25 -10.52
N ASP A 611 -8.00 -13.79 -11.74
CA ASP A 611 -7.05 -13.11 -12.63
C ASP A 611 -7.12 -11.57 -12.59
N SER A 612 -8.06 -11.02 -11.82
CA SER A 612 -8.34 -9.57 -11.77
C SER A 612 -8.29 -9.03 -10.33
N GLY A 613 -7.49 -9.63 -9.44
CA GLY A 613 -7.46 -9.28 -8.02
C GLY A 613 -8.71 -9.67 -7.24
N LEU A 614 -9.64 -10.38 -7.88
CA LEU A 614 -10.84 -10.94 -7.28
C LEU A 614 -10.69 -12.45 -7.14
N PRO A 615 -11.55 -13.13 -6.37
CA PRO A 615 -12.42 -12.55 -5.36
C PRO A 615 -11.65 -12.12 -4.10
N LYS A 616 -12.09 -11.04 -3.44
CA LYS A 616 -11.48 -10.60 -2.17
C LYS A 616 -11.79 -11.60 -1.05
N ASN A 617 -10.83 -11.83 -0.15
CA ASN A 617 -11.03 -12.68 1.02
C ASN A 617 -11.24 -11.86 2.29
N LEU A 618 -12.41 -11.22 2.42
CA LEU A 618 -12.78 -10.41 3.58
C LEU A 618 -13.44 -11.24 4.69
N LEU A 619 -12.96 -11.07 5.91
CA LEU A 619 -13.60 -11.55 7.12
C LEU A 619 -14.93 -10.81 7.32
N ARG A 620 -16.04 -11.55 7.32
CA ARG A 620 -17.40 -11.00 7.49
C ARG A 620 -18.01 -11.41 8.83
N THR A 621 -18.87 -10.55 9.38
CA THR A 621 -19.58 -10.83 10.63
C THR A 621 -20.53 -12.01 10.46
N VAL A 622 -20.41 -12.98 11.35
CA VAL A 622 -21.46 -13.95 11.65
C VAL A 622 -22.14 -13.47 12.94
N ARG A 623 -23.42 -13.09 12.84
CA ARG A 623 -24.18 -12.50 13.95
C ARG A 623 -25.38 -13.36 14.31
N ILE A 624 -25.39 -13.88 15.54
CA ILE A 624 -26.51 -14.66 16.10
C ILE A 624 -27.23 -13.79 17.12
N PRO A 625 -28.44 -13.28 16.83
CA PRO A 625 -29.24 -12.58 17.83
C PRO A 625 -29.49 -13.47 19.03
N LEU A 626 -29.24 -13.00 20.27
CA LEU A 626 -29.47 -13.84 21.45
C LEU A 626 -30.95 -14.19 21.63
N THR A 627 -31.85 -13.39 21.06
CA THR A 627 -33.29 -13.67 21.00
C THR A 627 -33.65 -14.88 20.15
N SER A 628 -32.78 -15.34 19.25
CA SER A 628 -33.00 -16.57 18.47
C SER A 628 -32.61 -17.85 19.23
N LEU A 629 -31.83 -17.73 20.31
CA LEU A 629 -31.35 -18.85 21.13
C LEU A 629 -32.39 -19.29 22.18
N LYS A 630 -33.62 -19.54 21.73
CA LYS A 630 -34.75 -19.92 22.60
C LYS A 630 -34.43 -21.21 23.36
N GLY A 631 -34.79 -21.25 24.65
CA GLY A 631 -34.63 -22.43 25.49
C GLY A 631 -33.30 -22.55 26.23
N LEU A 632 -32.33 -21.65 26.00
CA LEU A 632 -31.09 -21.56 26.79
C LEU A 632 -31.25 -20.65 28.01
N ASP A 633 -30.56 -20.99 29.11
CA ASP A 633 -30.35 -20.05 30.22
C ASP A 633 -29.18 -19.11 29.90
N LEU A 634 -29.52 -17.92 29.41
CA LEU A 634 -28.54 -16.88 29.10
C LEU A 634 -27.83 -16.29 30.33
N ARG A 635 -28.24 -16.64 31.56
CA ARG A 635 -27.49 -16.30 32.78
C ARG A 635 -26.21 -17.12 32.92
N ASP A 636 -26.18 -18.29 32.29
CA ASP A 636 -25.12 -19.27 32.50
C ASP A 636 -24.74 -19.98 31.19
N VAL A 637 -24.30 -19.21 30.19
CA VAL A 637 -23.73 -19.79 28.96
C VAL A 637 -22.34 -20.34 29.28
N ARG A 638 -22.15 -21.64 29.08
CA ARG A 638 -20.93 -22.36 29.43
C ARG A 638 -19.94 -22.44 28.29
N ALA A 639 -20.43 -22.60 27.06
CA ALA A 639 -19.56 -22.71 25.90
C ALA A 639 -20.24 -22.30 24.60
N VAL A 640 -19.38 -21.97 23.64
CA VAL A 640 -19.73 -21.84 22.23
C VAL A 640 -18.85 -22.79 21.44
N GLU A 641 -19.45 -23.59 20.58
CA GLU A 641 -18.77 -24.57 19.73
C GLU A 641 -18.95 -24.23 18.25
N LEU A 642 -17.85 -24.20 17.50
CA LEU A 642 -17.87 -24.22 16.03
C LEU A 642 -17.86 -25.68 15.58
N ARG A 643 -19.01 -26.19 15.12
CA ARG A 643 -19.23 -27.59 14.74
C ARG A 643 -19.06 -27.76 13.23
N THR A 644 -18.12 -28.60 12.82
CA THR A 644 -17.87 -28.87 11.39
C THR A 644 -18.79 -29.99 10.87
N ASP A 645 -20.11 -29.83 11.02
CA ASP A 645 -21.12 -30.88 10.83
C ASP A 645 -21.95 -30.76 9.55
N ARG A 646 -21.79 -29.66 8.82
CA ARG A 646 -22.61 -29.34 7.63
C ARG A 646 -22.07 -29.98 6.35
N VAL A 647 -20.77 -29.91 6.13
CA VAL A 647 -20.08 -30.47 4.95
C VAL A 647 -18.97 -31.42 5.37
N ALA A 648 -18.70 -32.45 4.57
CA ALA A 648 -17.72 -33.50 4.90
C ALA A 648 -16.26 -33.01 4.85
N ARG A 649 -15.96 -31.98 4.07
CA ARG A 649 -14.64 -31.35 4.00
C ARG A 649 -14.81 -29.85 3.87
N GLY A 650 -14.02 -29.09 4.62
CA GLY A 650 -14.05 -27.64 4.54
C GLY A 650 -12.89 -27.01 5.29
N SER A 651 -12.73 -25.71 5.09
CA SER A 651 -11.71 -24.89 5.71
C SER A 651 -12.17 -23.44 5.75
N VAL A 652 -12.02 -22.78 6.89
CA VAL A 652 -12.44 -21.40 7.15
C VAL A 652 -11.41 -20.69 8.02
N PHE A 653 -11.34 -19.37 7.90
CA PHE A 653 -10.68 -18.50 8.86
C PHE A 653 -11.71 -17.95 9.83
N VAL A 654 -11.37 -17.91 11.12
CA VAL A 654 -12.22 -17.35 12.18
C VAL A 654 -11.45 -16.40 13.07
N SER A 655 -12.13 -15.34 13.54
CA SER A 655 -11.58 -14.32 14.42
C SER A 655 -12.65 -13.75 15.36
N ASP A 656 -12.24 -13.29 16.54
CA ASP A 656 -13.04 -12.45 17.46
C ASP A 656 -14.42 -12.97 17.85
N LEU A 657 -14.49 -14.20 18.35
CA LEU A 657 -15.72 -14.68 18.98
C LEU A 657 -16.01 -13.87 20.25
N GLY A 658 -17.21 -13.32 20.31
CA GLY A 658 -17.60 -12.38 21.35
C GLY A 658 -19.11 -12.16 21.45
N PHE A 659 -19.50 -11.34 22.41
CA PHE A 659 -20.86 -10.89 22.59
C PHE A 659 -20.92 -9.38 22.39
N GLY A 660 -21.82 -8.95 21.52
CA GLY A 660 -22.04 -7.56 21.16
C GLY A 660 -23.29 -6.98 21.81
N LYS A 661 -23.16 -5.76 22.32
CA LYS A 661 -24.21 -4.82 22.71
C LYS A 661 -23.93 -3.49 21.97
N PRO A 662 -24.33 -3.38 20.70
CA PRO A 662 -24.10 -2.20 19.90
C PRO A 662 -24.46 -0.90 20.62
N GLY A 663 -23.63 0.12 20.44
CA GLY A 663 -23.85 1.46 20.96
C GLY A 663 -22.82 2.43 20.40
N LEU A 664 -22.88 3.68 20.86
CA LEU A 664 -21.91 4.71 20.45
C LEU A 664 -20.49 4.48 21.00
N GLY A 665 -20.31 3.47 21.84
CA GLY A 665 -19.04 3.17 22.46
C GLY A 665 -18.67 4.15 23.59
N ARG A 666 -17.53 3.88 24.24
CA ARG A 666 -16.89 4.76 25.22
C ARG A 666 -15.42 4.95 24.82
N PRO A 667 -15.11 5.99 24.03
CA PRO A 667 -13.75 6.20 23.55
C PRO A 667 -12.77 6.46 24.69
N ALA A 668 -11.60 5.85 24.63
CA ALA A 668 -10.49 6.20 25.51
C ALA A 668 -9.95 7.60 25.14
N PRO A 669 -9.50 8.41 26.11
CA PRO A 669 -8.96 9.73 25.80
C PRO A 669 -7.59 9.61 25.14
N ALA A 670 -7.54 9.75 23.82
CA ALA A 670 -6.30 9.67 23.03
C ALA A 670 -5.22 10.69 23.47
N SER A 671 -5.63 11.82 24.06
CA SER A 671 -4.73 12.85 24.60
C SER A 671 -3.94 12.43 25.84
N LEU A 672 -4.33 11.33 26.49
CA LEU A 672 -3.57 10.73 27.60
C LEU A 672 -2.50 9.75 27.12
N LEU A 673 -2.56 9.33 25.85
CA LEU A 673 -1.60 8.37 25.31
C LEU A 673 -0.24 9.05 25.10
N PRO A 674 0.87 8.35 25.40
CA PRO A 674 2.18 8.78 24.97
C PRO A 674 2.26 8.78 23.44
N LYS A 675 3.13 9.63 22.92
CA LYS A 675 3.40 9.71 21.49
C LYS A 675 4.81 9.25 21.19
N LEU A 676 4.95 8.46 20.15
CA LEU A 676 6.21 7.89 19.70
C LEU A 676 6.80 8.70 18.55
N SER A 677 8.10 8.98 18.64
CA SER A 677 8.90 9.62 17.60
C SER A 677 10.19 8.86 17.38
N ALA A 678 10.54 8.60 16.12
CA ALA A 678 11.85 8.10 15.72
C ALA A 678 12.78 9.27 15.36
N SER A 679 14.01 9.25 15.87
CA SER A 679 15.04 10.23 15.48
C SER A 679 15.56 9.97 14.06
N SER A 680 16.22 10.97 13.46
CA SER A 680 17.02 10.78 12.24
C SER A 680 18.50 10.63 12.58
N VAL A 681 19.26 9.95 11.72
CA VAL A 681 20.69 9.68 11.89
C VAL A 681 21.44 9.90 10.57
N LYS A 682 22.70 10.34 10.68
CA LYS A 682 23.65 10.44 9.57
C LYS A 682 24.99 9.84 10.03
N VAL A 683 25.57 8.94 9.25
CA VAL A 683 26.83 8.26 9.57
C VAL A 683 27.68 8.10 8.30
N VAL A 684 29.00 7.99 8.40
CA VAL A 684 29.94 7.85 7.27
C VAL A 684 30.53 6.45 7.27
N GLU A 685 30.35 5.57 6.28
CA GLU A 685 30.52 4.10 6.33
C GLU A 685 31.84 3.56 6.93
N GLY A 686 32.98 4.19 6.64
CA GLY A 686 34.33 3.79 7.04
C GLY A 686 34.85 2.57 6.28
N ASP A 687 36.12 2.24 6.53
CA ASP A 687 36.87 1.26 5.70
C ASP A 687 36.73 -0.22 6.09
N SER A 688 36.34 -0.54 7.35
CA SER A 688 36.28 -1.94 7.80
C SER A 688 35.34 -2.22 8.98
N GLY A 689 34.84 -3.46 9.02
CA GLY A 689 34.00 -3.98 10.10
C GLY A 689 32.52 -3.62 9.98
N THR A 690 31.75 -3.96 11.00
CA THR A 690 30.34 -3.55 11.11
C THR A 690 30.20 -2.67 12.33
N ARG A 691 29.66 -1.47 12.13
CA ARG A 691 29.30 -0.56 13.22
C ARG A 691 27.81 -0.56 13.46
N ASN A 692 27.43 -0.04 14.61
CA ASN A 692 26.04 0.09 14.99
C ASN A 692 25.63 1.56 14.95
N VAL A 693 24.55 1.85 14.22
CA VAL A 693 23.90 3.17 14.19
C VAL A 693 22.64 3.12 15.04
N ASP A 694 22.56 4.02 16.01
CA ASP A 694 21.46 4.01 16.96
C ASP A 694 20.41 5.06 16.61
N PHE A 695 19.24 4.58 16.21
CA PHE A 695 18.02 5.37 16.22
C PHE A 695 17.43 5.39 17.62
N TRP A 696 17.02 6.57 18.06
CA TRP A 696 16.31 6.71 19.32
C TRP A 696 14.82 6.84 19.07
N VAL A 697 14.05 5.90 19.64
CA VAL A 697 12.60 6.00 19.71
C VAL A 697 12.24 6.59 21.06
N THR A 698 11.46 7.66 21.06
CA THR A 698 11.12 8.43 22.27
C THR A 698 9.62 8.51 22.49
N MET A 699 9.21 8.54 23.75
CA MET A 699 7.84 8.79 24.18
C MET A 699 7.72 10.21 24.75
N SER A 700 6.69 10.94 24.33
CA SER A 700 6.43 12.31 24.84
C SER A 700 6.10 12.39 26.34
N ARG A 701 5.81 11.27 26.99
CA ARG A 701 5.59 11.12 28.44
C ARG A 701 5.72 9.64 28.84
N PRO A 702 6.04 9.32 30.10
CA PRO A 702 6.02 7.94 30.59
C PRO A 702 4.59 7.36 30.60
N SER A 703 4.49 6.03 30.49
CA SER A 703 3.25 5.27 30.64
C SER A 703 3.32 4.36 31.86
N ILE A 704 2.18 4.10 32.50
CA ILE A 704 2.04 3.09 33.57
C ILE A 704 1.76 1.69 33.02
N ARG A 705 1.52 1.58 31.72
CA ARG A 705 1.33 0.32 30.98
C ARG A 705 2.49 0.14 29.99
N PRO A 706 2.88 -1.10 29.67
CA PRO A 706 3.79 -1.34 28.55
C PRO A 706 3.25 -0.69 27.28
N VAL A 707 4.13 -0.05 26.52
CA VAL A 707 3.84 0.50 25.19
C VAL A 707 4.66 -0.28 24.19
N SER A 708 4.05 -0.70 23.09
CA SER A 708 4.78 -1.40 22.03
C SER A 708 4.54 -0.80 20.66
N VAL A 709 5.51 -0.96 19.78
CA VAL A 709 5.45 -0.47 18.40
C VAL A 709 6.30 -1.39 17.52
N SER A 710 5.83 -1.69 16.31
CA SER A 710 6.63 -2.42 15.33
C SER A 710 7.65 -1.46 14.74
N VAL A 711 8.90 -1.90 14.63
CA VAL A 711 9.99 -1.11 14.05
C VAL A 711 10.60 -1.89 12.91
N GLU A 712 10.86 -1.22 11.78
CA GLU A 712 11.58 -1.82 10.67
C GLU A 712 12.41 -0.80 9.88
N THR A 713 13.52 -1.26 9.31
CA THR A 713 14.23 -0.53 8.27
C THR A 713 13.52 -0.71 6.94
N ASN A 714 13.23 0.39 6.26
CA ASN A 714 12.56 0.44 4.97
C ASN A 714 13.30 1.38 4.00
N GLY A 715 13.19 1.11 2.70
CA GLY A 715 13.89 1.83 1.64
C GLY A 715 15.08 1.04 1.09
N ASP A 716 16.00 1.74 0.44
CA ASP A 716 17.19 1.13 -0.15
C ASP A 716 18.29 0.94 0.92
N LEU A 717 18.49 -0.30 1.36
CA LEU A 717 19.45 -0.62 2.43
C LEU A 717 20.91 -0.85 1.97
N GLY A 718 21.25 -0.69 0.69
CA GLY A 718 22.55 -1.21 0.16
C GLY A 718 22.82 -2.70 0.45
N THR A 719 24.10 -3.08 0.35
CA THR A 719 24.77 -4.18 1.09
C THR A 719 25.32 -3.68 2.44
N VAL A 720 25.31 -2.36 2.62
CA VAL A 720 25.92 -1.62 3.73
C VAL A 720 24.99 -1.55 4.95
N VAL A 721 23.69 -1.29 4.78
CA VAL A 721 22.73 -1.20 5.89
C VAL A 721 22.07 -2.55 6.13
N GLY A 722 22.17 -3.05 7.36
CA GLY A 722 21.53 -4.29 7.72
C GLY A 722 20.04 -4.12 8.02
N GLU A 723 19.31 -5.19 7.75
CA GLU A 723 17.87 -5.24 7.95
C GLU A 723 17.50 -5.36 9.43
N VAL A 724 16.58 -4.51 9.87
CA VAL A 724 15.99 -4.53 11.20
C VAL A 724 14.48 -4.71 11.07
N SER A 725 13.91 -5.63 11.84
CA SER A 725 12.46 -5.77 12.02
C SER A 725 12.13 -6.49 13.32
N TRP A 726 11.44 -5.83 14.25
CA TRP A 726 10.93 -6.44 15.48
C TRP A 726 9.87 -5.56 16.17
N GLN A 727 9.29 -6.08 17.26
CA GLN A 727 8.43 -5.29 18.14
C GLN A 727 9.26 -4.64 19.26
N LEU A 728 9.33 -3.31 19.27
CA LEU A 728 9.97 -2.55 20.34
C LEU A 728 8.98 -2.34 21.50
N VAL A 729 9.43 -2.57 22.73
CA VAL A 729 8.62 -2.44 23.95
C VAL A 729 9.26 -1.43 24.90
N PHE A 730 8.44 -0.49 25.37
CA PHE A 730 8.74 0.41 26.48
C PHE A 730 8.04 -0.14 27.72
N GLU A 731 8.84 -0.56 28.70
CA GLU A 731 8.33 -0.96 30.01
C GLU A 731 7.75 0.25 30.75
N PRO A 732 6.85 0.03 31.74
CA PRO A 732 6.29 1.12 32.53
C PRO A 732 7.35 2.08 33.07
N GLY A 733 7.13 3.37 32.86
CA GLY A 733 8.05 4.45 33.25
C GLY A 733 9.16 4.77 32.25
N GLN A 734 9.46 3.90 31.28
CA GLN A 734 10.43 4.20 30.23
C GLN A 734 9.89 5.25 29.25
N THR A 735 10.80 6.07 28.72
CA THR A 735 10.47 7.10 27.72
C THR A 735 11.40 7.12 26.52
N ARG A 736 12.43 6.28 26.52
CA ARG A 736 13.39 6.19 25.42
C ARG A 736 13.87 4.75 25.28
N GLN A 737 13.88 4.26 24.05
CA GLN A 737 14.40 2.96 23.65
C GLN A 737 15.29 3.14 22.43
N ARG A 738 16.23 2.22 22.27
CA ARG A 738 17.24 2.27 21.22
C ARG A 738 16.96 1.21 20.18
N VAL A 739 17.00 1.60 18.91
CA VAL A 739 16.96 0.68 17.78
C VAL A 739 18.31 0.78 17.08
N THR A 740 19.06 -0.32 17.14
CA THR A 740 20.40 -0.39 16.58
C THR A 740 20.33 -1.02 15.19
N VAL A 741 20.80 -0.28 14.19
CA VAL A 741 20.89 -0.72 12.79
C VAL A 741 22.38 -0.95 12.47
N PRO A 742 22.78 -2.17 12.06
CA PRO A 742 24.16 -2.41 11.69
C PRO A 742 24.47 -1.77 10.33
N VAL A 743 25.65 -1.17 10.22
CA VAL A 743 26.21 -0.58 9.00
C VAL A 743 27.57 -1.22 8.76
N THR A 744 27.68 -1.97 7.67
CA THR A 744 28.90 -2.67 7.26
C THR A 744 29.73 -1.74 6.39
N ALA A 745 30.88 -1.38 6.93
CA ALA A 745 31.92 -0.61 6.26
C ALA A 745 32.55 -1.42 5.11
N ASN A 746 33.02 -0.73 4.09
CA ASN A 746 33.74 -1.34 2.98
C ASN A 746 34.81 -0.38 2.44
N THR A 747 35.54 -0.77 1.38
CA THR A 747 36.63 0.07 0.82
C THR A 747 36.40 0.37 -0.67
N ARG A 748 35.15 0.38 -1.10
CA ARG A 748 34.75 0.53 -2.50
C ARG A 748 33.87 1.76 -2.59
N ASP A 749 34.33 2.67 -3.43
CA ASP A 749 33.58 3.85 -3.82
C ASP A 749 32.12 3.50 -4.16
N GLY A 750 31.22 4.24 -3.55
CA GLY A 750 29.80 3.98 -3.54
C GLY A 750 28.99 5.27 -3.44
N TYR A 751 27.69 5.12 -3.25
CA TYR A 751 26.80 6.26 -3.14
C TYR A 751 26.26 6.38 -1.72
N ASP A 752 25.96 7.62 -1.32
CA ASP A 752 25.18 7.86 -0.11
C ASP A 752 23.87 7.06 -0.14
N LEU A 753 23.64 6.27 0.91
CA LEU A 753 22.44 5.46 1.05
C LEU A 753 21.44 6.14 1.97
N LEU A 754 20.23 6.35 1.46
CA LEU A 754 19.09 6.86 2.21
C LEU A 754 18.12 5.74 2.54
N PHE A 755 17.81 5.60 3.83
CA PHE A 755 16.82 4.64 4.33
C PHE A 755 15.97 5.27 5.43
N ASN A 756 14.94 4.57 5.88
CA ASN A 756 14.10 5.01 6.99
C ASN A 756 13.99 3.92 8.04
N LEU A 757 13.96 4.32 9.32
CA LEU A 757 13.36 3.53 10.38
C LEU A 757 11.88 3.89 10.45
N VAL A 758 11.00 2.91 10.24
CA VAL A 758 9.55 3.09 10.27
C VAL A 758 8.97 2.53 11.55
N LEU A 759 8.10 3.31 12.19
CA LEU A 759 7.29 2.91 13.35
C LEU A 759 5.86 2.65 12.88
N SER A 760 5.31 1.48 13.19
CA SER A 760 3.97 1.08 12.75
C SER A 760 3.20 0.34 13.84
N THR A 761 1.86 0.27 13.71
CA THR A 761 0.97 -0.53 14.58
C THR A 761 1.16 -0.30 16.10
N PRO A 762 1.19 0.95 16.59
CA PRO A 762 1.47 1.23 18.00
C PRO A 762 0.37 0.66 18.93
N ARG A 763 0.78 0.26 20.13
CA ARG A 763 -0.06 -0.21 21.23
C ARG A 763 0.10 0.69 22.44
N ASP A 764 -1.04 1.13 22.99
CA ASP A 764 -1.17 2.08 24.09
C ASP A 764 -0.38 3.40 23.85
N ALA A 765 -0.23 3.79 22.57
CA ALA A 765 0.46 5.01 22.13
C ALA A 765 -0.08 5.55 20.79
N LEU A 766 0.35 6.75 20.43
CA LEU A 766 0.14 7.40 19.13
C LEU A 766 1.47 7.57 18.39
N LEU A 767 1.45 7.63 17.05
CA LEU A 767 2.64 7.97 16.27
C LEU A 767 2.71 9.48 16.04
N ALA A 768 3.73 10.16 16.59
CA ALA A 768 4.03 11.55 16.27
C ALA A 768 4.95 11.64 15.05
N GLU A 769 6.11 11.00 15.08
CA GLU A 769 7.04 10.91 13.94
C GLU A 769 7.30 9.44 13.65
N SER A 770 6.54 8.89 12.70
CA SER A 770 6.60 7.46 12.34
C SER A 770 7.80 7.11 11.47
N PHE A 771 8.54 8.09 10.95
CA PHE A 771 9.70 7.89 10.09
C PHE A 771 10.91 8.60 10.66
N GLY A 772 11.96 7.84 11.00
CA GLY A 772 13.29 8.35 11.29
C GLY A 772 14.18 8.20 10.07
N ARG A 773 14.74 9.29 9.54
CA ARG A 773 15.57 9.23 8.31
C ARG A 773 16.98 8.76 8.65
N GLY A 774 17.48 7.79 7.90
CA GLY A 774 18.86 7.31 7.94
C GLY A 774 19.61 7.73 6.69
N SER A 775 20.84 8.19 6.87
CA SER A 775 21.79 8.46 5.78
C SER A 775 23.13 7.83 6.13
N VAL A 776 23.60 6.92 5.29
CA VAL A 776 24.99 6.42 5.31
C VAL A 776 25.73 7.13 4.19
N LEU A 777 26.82 7.81 4.53
CA LEU A 777 27.69 8.47 3.57
C LEU A 777 28.81 7.54 3.17
N ASP A 778 29.10 7.51 1.88
CA ASP A 778 30.29 6.89 1.33
C ASP A 778 31.52 7.79 1.61
N ASP A 779 32.61 7.21 2.12
CA ASP A 779 33.91 7.89 2.31
C ASP A 779 35.05 7.28 1.50
N ASP A 780 34.73 6.36 0.60
CA ASP A 780 35.72 5.68 -0.21
C ASP A 780 36.16 6.53 -1.41
N PRO A 781 37.45 6.48 -1.78
CA PRO A 781 37.97 7.29 -2.88
C PRO A 781 37.47 6.76 -4.22
N GLU A 782 36.92 7.66 -5.03
CA GLU A 782 36.55 7.37 -6.43
C GLU A 782 37.72 6.74 -7.20
N PRO A 783 37.51 5.62 -7.92
CA PRO A 783 38.60 4.98 -8.65
C PRO A 783 39.03 5.82 -9.84
N THR A 784 40.27 5.60 -10.29
CA THR A 784 40.75 6.14 -11.55
C THR A 784 40.52 5.15 -12.67
N LEU A 785 40.13 5.64 -13.84
CA LEU A 785 39.90 4.85 -15.05
C LEU A 785 41.03 5.04 -16.06
N LYS A 786 41.43 3.94 -16.71
CA LYS A 786 42.27 3.94 -17.91
C LYS A 786 41.57 3.19 -19.04
N ILE A 787 41.60 3.78 -20.23
CA ILE A 787 41.21 3.15 -21.49
C ILE A 787 42.45 2.75 -22.28
N GLY A 788 42.46 1.53 -22.82
CA GLY A 788 43.56 1.03 -23.65
C GLY A 788 43.23 1.06 -25.14
N ALA A 789 44.28 1.01 -25.96
CA ALA A 789 44.14 0.68 -27.38
C ALA A 789 43.64 -0.75 -27.56
N ALA A 790 42.99 -1.02 -28.70
CA ALA A 790 42.41 -2.31 -28.99
C ALA A 790 42.70 -2.75 -30.42
N ALA A 791 42.69 -4.06 -30.63
CA ALA A 791 42.85 -4.65 -31.94
C ALA A 791 41.91 -5.83 -32.11
N ALA A 792 41.37 -5.99 -33.32
CA ALA A 792 40.57 -7.13 -33.73
C ALA A 792 41.02 -7.61 -35.12
N VAL A 793 40.69 -8.85 -35.42
CA VAL A 793 40.81 -9.43 -36.77
C VAL A 793 39.42 -9.44 -37.40
N GLU A 794 39.34 -9.18 -38.71
CA GLU A 794 38.08 -9.31 -39.46
C GLU A 794 37.47 -10.71 -39.26
N GLY A 795 36.15 -10.79 -39.23
CA GLY A 795 35.42 -11.99 -38.81
C GLY A 795 35.26 -12.18 -37.29
N GLN A 796 35.92 -11.37 -36.45
CA GLN A 796 35.51 -11.18 -35.05
C GLN A 796 34.32 -10.22 -34.99
N GLU A 797 33.34 -10.49 -34.12
CA GLU A 797 32.15 -9.63 -34.02
C GLU A 797 32.46 -8.24 -33.46
N PHE A 798 33.37 -8.16 -32.46
CA PHE A 798 33.68 -6.92 -31.77
C PHE A 798 35.18 -6.64 -31.66
N LEU A 799 35.52 -5.36 -31.72
CA LEU A 799 36.76 -4.79 -31.21
C LEU A 799 36.47 -4.12 -29.85
N GLU A 800 37.19 -4.56 -28.82
CA GLU A 800 36.93 -4.17 -27.43
C GLU A 800 38.04 -3.28 -26.87
N PHE A 801 37.75 -1.98 -26.65
CA PHE A 801 38.62 -1.05 -25.95
C PHE A 801 38.63 -1.39 -24.45
N PRO A 802 39.75 -1.91 -23.88
CA PRO A 802 39.75 -2.35 -22.50
C PRO A 802 39.67 -1.15 -21.54
N LEU A 803 38.74 -1.24 -20.59
CA LEU A 803 38.58 -0.31 -19.47
C LEU A 803 39.17 -0.95 -18.22
N THR A 804 40.04 -0.24 -17.50
CA THR A 804 40.68 -0.72 -16.27
C THR A 804 40.56 0.33 -15.16
N LEU A 805 39.95 -0.05 -14.04
CA LEU A 805 39.88 0.77 -12.83
C LEU A 805 41.07 0.50 -11.90
N SER A 806 41.49 1.50 -11.13
CA SER A 806 42.51 1.35 -10.10
C SER A 806 42.04 0.54 -8.88
N ALA A 807 40.74 0.50 -8.63
CA ALA A 807 40.09 -0.25 -7.57
C ALA A 807 38.65 -0.61 -8.01
N PRO A 808 38.04 -1.65 -7.43
CA PRO A 808 36.61 -1.89 -7.61
C PRO A 808 35.78 -0.72 -7.05
N SER A 809 34.66 -0.41 -7.70
CA SER A 809 33.63 0.52 -7.20
C SER A 809 32.31 -0.23 -7.14
N ASP A 810 31.46 0.09 -6.16
CA ASP A 810 30.07 -0.40 -6.12
C ASP A 810 29.16 0.48 -6.99
N LYS A 811 29.67 1.61 -7.50
CA LYS A 811 29.08 2.32 -8.63
C LYS A 811 29.35 1.54 -9.91
N TYR A 812 28.48 1.81 -10.87
CA TYR A 812 28.84 1.57 -12.24
C TYR A 812 29.68 2.70 -12.80
N VAL A 813 30.75 2.34 -13.48
CA VAL A 813 31.59 3.30 -14.20
C VAL A 813 31.22 3.25 -15.67
N THR A 814 30.84 4.39 -16.25
CA THR A 814 30.49 4.48 -17.67
C THR A 814 31.42 5.43 -18.40
N VAL A 815 31.62 5.13 -19.68
CA VAL A 815 32.46 5.91 -20.60
C VAL A 815 31.68 6.09 -21.88
N THR A 816 31.51 7.34 -22.31
CA THR A 816 31.03 7.64 -23.65
C THR A 816 32.13 8.34 -24.43
N GLY A 817 32.20 8.02 -25.71
CA GLY A 817 33.20 8.58 -26.61
C GLY A 817 32.72 8.67 -28.04
N THR A 818 33.53 9.31 -28.86
CA THR A 818 33.30 9.50 -30.29
C THR A 818 34.36 8.81 -31.11
N LEU A 819 33.92 8.12 -32.17
CA LEU A 819 34.73 7.45 -33.17
C LEU A 819 35.08 8.39 -34.31
N ALA A 820 36.35 8.45 -34.66
CA ALA A 820 36.84 9.18 -35.83
C ALA A 820 37.59 8.23 -36.76
N ASP A 821 37.25 8.32 -38.04
CA ASP A 821 37.87 7.52 -39.10
C ASP A 821 39.38 7.82 -39.17
N GLY A 822 40.16 6.78 -39.48
CA GLY A 822 41.57 6.90 -39.82
C GLY A 822 41.76 6.36 -41.23
N THR A 823 42.49 5.24 -41.35
CA THR A 823 42.46 4.44 -42.57
C THR A 823 41.22 3.54 -42.61
N ALA A 824 40.75 3.09 -41.45
CA ALA A 824 39.46 2.43 -41.31
C ALA A 824 38.34 3.48 -41.29
N VAL A 825 37.25 3.19 -42.01
CA VAL A 825 36.10 4.05 -42.28
C VAL A 825 34.82 3.41 -41.72
N ILE A 826 34.00 4.21 -41.03
CA ILE A 826 32.75 3.72 -40.47
C ILE A 826 31.79 3.18 -41.54
N ARG A 827 31.08 2.10 -41.22
CA ARG A 827 30.21 1.26 -42.06
C ARG A 827 30.90 0.45 -43.17
N LYS A 828 32.13 0.82 -43.55
CA LYS A 828 32.98 0.02 -44.42
C LYS A 828 33.72 -1.04 -43.60
N ASP A 829 34.48 -0.60 -42.59
CA ASP A 829 35.43 -1.46 -41.87
C ASP A 829 35.00 -1.68 -40.40
N TYR A 830 34.26 -0.73 -39.82
CA TYR A 830 33.72 -0.85 -38.45
C TYR A 830 32.39 -0.12 -38.28
N ARG A 831 31.62 -0.43 -37.24
CA ARG A 831 30.36 0.26 -36.90
C ARG A 831 30.23 0.50 -35.40
N SER A 832 29.58 1.60 -35.02
CA SER A 832 29.09 1.72 -33.65
C SER A 832 28.09 0.60 -33.35
N VAL A 833 28.08 0.10 -32.12
CA VAL A 833 27.08 -0.90 -31.66
C VAL A 833 25.65 -0.33 -31.77
N ASP A 834 25.49 0.98 -31.64
CA ASP A 834 24.20 1.68 -31.68
C ASP A 834 23.83 2.17 -33.10
N ASP A 835 24.61 1.81 -34.13
CA ASP A 835 24.38 2.27 -35.50
C ASP A 835 23.21 1.53 -36.17
N ASP A 836 22.12 2.24 -36.43
CA ASP A 836 20.88 1.71 -37.03
C ASP A 836 20.86 1.73 -38.57
N GLY A 837 21.93 2.24 -39.18
CA GLY A 837 22.06 2.39 -40.64
C GLY A 837 21.50 3.69 -41.22
N ALA A 838 20.93 4.60 -40.40
CA ALA A 838 20.43 5.90 -40.85
C ALA A 838 21.56 6.91 -41.16
N ASN A 839 21.31 7.96 -41.93
CA ASN A 839 22.33 9.00 -42.18
C ASN A 839 22.06 10.25 -41.32
N PRO A 840 23.10 10.87 -40.72
CA PRO A 840 24.52 10.49 -40.76
C PRO A 840 24.84 9.26 -39.89
N PRO A 841 25.97 8.55 -40.12
CA PRO A 841 26.37 7.39 -39.33
C PRO A 841 26.59 7.72 -37.85
N VAL A 842 26.16 6.81 -36.97
CA VAL A 842 26.34 6.93 -35.52
C VAL A 842 27.81 6.70 -35.17
N ARG A 843 28.43 7.69 -34.52
CA ARG A 843 29.86 7.66 -34.15
C ARG A 843 30.09 7.51 -32.65
N SER A 844 29.13 7.06 -31.88
CA SER A 844 29.32 6.80 -30.45
C SER A 844 30.10 5.52 -30.21
N VAL A 845 30.90 5.49 -29.15
CA VAL A 845 31.39 4.26 -28.53
C VAL A 845 31.11 4.36 -27.04
N ASN A 846 30.42 3.36 -26.52
CA ASN A 846 29.99 3.29 -25.14
C ASN A 846 30.68 2.10 -24.48
N GLY A 847 31.13 2.28 -23.23
CA GLY A 847 31.74 1.22 -22.44
C GLY A 847 31.44 1.38 -20.97
N TYR A 848 31.55 0.28 -20.23
CA TYR A 848 31.26 0.28 -18.80
C TYR A 848 32.13 -0.72 -18.03
N VAL A 849 32.23 -0.51 -16.72
CA VAL A 849 32.75 -1.47 -15.74
C VAL A 849 31.64 -1.74 -14.73
N GLU A 850 31.33 -3.03 -14.51
CA GLU A 850 30.28 -3.44 -13.58
C GLU A 850 30.68 -3.25 -12.10
N PRO A 851 29.71 -3.07 -11.18
CA PRO A 851 29.96 -2.96 -9.76
C PRO A 851 30.76 -4.15 -9.23
N GLY A 852 31.74 -3.85 -8.40
CA GLY A 852 32.68 -4.82 -7.83
C GLY A 852 33.72 -5.35 -8.82
N GLN A 853 33.68 -4.97 -10.10
CA GLN A 853 34.70 -5.32 -11.09
C GLN A 853 35.72 -4.19 -11.26
N THR A 854 36.91 -4.55 -11.76
CA THR A 854 37.96 -3.57 -12.11
C THR A 854 38.23 -3.53 -13.61
N ARG A 855 37.50 -4.34 -14.39
CA ARG A 855 37.71 -4.51 -15.83
C ARG A 855 36.37 -4.48 -16.54
N GLY A 856 36.37 -3.84 -17.69
CA GLY A 856 35.25 -3.78 -18.62
C GLY A 856 35.75 -3.40 -20.01
N ALA A 857 34.86 -3.04 -20.91
CA ALA A 857 35.23 -2.67 -22.26
C ALA A 857 34.24 -1.67 -22.89
N GLY A 858 34.73 -0.88 -23.84
CA GLY A 858 33.91 -0.22 -24.86
C GLY A 858 33.95 -1.01 -26.16
N GLN A 859 32.81 -1.23 -26.80
CA GLN A 859 32.72 -2.13 -27.95
C GLN A 859 32.43 -1.37 -29.25
N VAL A 860 33.02 -1.86 -30.33
CA VAL A 860 32.77 -1.45 -31.71
C VAL A 860 32.59 -2.72 -32.54
N LEU A 861 31.60 -2.76 -33.42
CA LEU A 861 31.40 -3.87 -34.35
C LEU A 861 32.45 -3.81 -35.44
N VAL A 862 33.08 -4.94 -35.75
CA VAL A 862 33.98 -5.07 -36.91
C VAL A 862 33.16 -5.51 -38.12
N VAL A 863 33.41 -4.91 -39.27
CA VAL A 863 32.78 -5.32 -40.53
C VAL A 863 33.78 -6.20 -41.27
N ASP A 864 33.36 -7.44 -41.56
CA ASP A 864 34.11 -8.41 -42.35
C ASP A 864 33.71 -8.27 -43.81
N ASP A 865 34.68 -8.19 -44.72
CA ASP A 865 34.41 -8.23 -46.16
C ASP A 865 35.14 -9.38 -46.87
N LYS A 866 35.52 -9.23 -48.15
CA LYS A 866 36.21 -10.28 -48.92
C LYS A 866 37.44 -9.75 -49.66
N VAL A 867 37.96 -8.62 -49.20
CA VAL A 867 38.98 -7.84 -49.88
C VAL A 867 40.22 -7.88 -49.03
N LYS A 868 41.32 -8.33 -49.62
CA LYS A 868 42.62 -8.29 -48.95
C LYS A 868 43.07 -6.84 -48.73
N GLU A 869 43.16 -6.41 -47.48
CA GLU A 869 43.47 -5.04 -47.08
C GLU A 869 44.67 -5.00 -46.11
N PRO A 870 45.49 -3.93 -46.10
CA PRO A 870 46.50 -3.75 -45.05
C PRO A 870 45.82 -3.46 -43.71
N GLY A 871 46.48 -3.77 -42.58
CA GLY A 871 45.91 -3.45 -41.26
C GLY A 871 45.55 -1.98 -41.11
N GLU A 872 44.30 -1.71 -40.74
CA GLU A 872 43.71 -0.38 -40.73
C GLU A 872 43.51 0.16 -39.31
N THR A 873 43.38 1.47 -39.15
CA THR A 873 43.21 2.11 -37.85
C THR A 873 42.13 3.18 -37.85
N PHE A 874 41.47 3.32 -36.70
CA PHE A 874 40.57 4.43 -36.36
C PHE A 874 40.84 4.88 -34.92
N THR A 875 40.21 5.95 -34.47
CA THR A 875 40.39 6.45 -33.09
C THR A 875 39.07 6.55 -32.34
N ALA A 876 39.12 6.22 -31.04
CA ALA A 876 38.05 6.46 -30.08
C ALA A 876 38.49 7.55 -29.12
N THR A 877 37.73 8.63 -29.01
CA THR A 877 37.97 9.73 -28.07
C THR A 877 36.90 9.77 -27.01
N VAL A 878 37.29 9.59 -25.75
CA VAL A 878 36.41 9.71 -24.58
C VAL A 878 35.95 11.15 -24.44
N THR A 879 34.63 11.35 -24.44
CA THR A 879 33.96 12.65 -24.27
C THR A 879 33.45 12.84 -22.86
N GLU A 880 32.98 11.77 -22.22
CA GLU A 880 32.42 11.79 -20.86
C GLU A 880 32.82 10.53 -20.10
N THR A 881 32.95 10.66 -18.78
CA THR A 881 33.16 9.55 -17.86
C THR A 881 32.34 9.84 -16.61
N ASP A 882 31.59 8.85 -16.14
CA ASP A 882 30.80 8.92 -14.91
C ASP A 882 31.22 7.79 -13.97
N GLY A 883 31.26 8.08 -12.66
CA GLY A 883 31.68 7.15 -11.61
C GLY A 883 33.18 6.87 -11.49
N ALA A 884 34.03 7.52 -12.30
CA ALA A 884 35.49 7.43 -12.17
C ALA A 884 36.22 8.63 -12.79
N THR A 885 37.42 8.89 -12.29
CA THR A 885 38.30 9.92 -12.85
C THR A 885 39.22 9.33 -13.93
N LEU A 886 39.08 9.78 -15.18
CA LEU A 886 39.94 9.35 -16.29
C LEU A 886 41.38 9.86 -16.12
N THR A 887 42.36 8.95 -16.06
CA THR A 887 43.80 9.28 -15.90
C THR A 887 44.69 8.85 -17.08
N GLY A 888 44.11 8.19 -18.08
CA GLY A 888 44.77 7.77 -19.32
C GLY A 888 44.62 8.77 -20.48
N PRO A 889 45.13 8.42 -21.68
CA PRO A 889 44.89 9.24 -22.87
C PRO A 889 43.40 9.28 -23.19
N LYS A 890 42.88 10.48 -23.49
CA LYS A 890 41.48 10.65 -23.92
C LYS A 890 41.19 10.01 -25.27
N THR A 891 42.21 9.85 -26.11
CA THR A 891 42.10 9.25 -27.43
C THR A 891 42.94 7.98 -27.50
N VAL A 892 42.33 6.88 -27.92
CA VAL A 892 42.99 5.59 -28.13
C VAL A 892 42.77 5.09 -29.55
N THR A 893 43.69 4.27 -30.03
CA THR A 893 43.65 3.70 -31.38
C THR A 893 42.97 2.33 -31.38
N GLY A 894 42.05 2.12 -32.31
CA GLY A 894 41.55 0.80 -32.70
C GLY A 894 42.28 0.33 -33.96
N THR A 895 42.68 -0.94 -34.02
CA THR A 895 43.34 -1.55 -35.19
C THR A 895 42.55 -2.75 -35.68
N ILE A 896 42.20 -2.77 -36.95
CA ILE A 896 41.54 -3.91 -37.60
C ILE A 896 42.57 -4.60 -38.51
N ARG A 897 42.66 -5.92 -38.41
CA ARG A 897 43.54 -6.74 -39.26
C ARG A 897 42.68 -7.61 -40.16
N ASP A 898 42.93 -7.52 -41.45
CA ASP A 898 42.36 -8.38 -42.47
C ASP A 898 42.57 -9.88 -42.17
N ASN A 899 41.57 -10.69 -42.51
CA ASN A 899 41.55 -12.14 -42.33
C ASN A 899 41.71 -12.96 -43.63
N ASP A 900 41.80 -12.30 -44.79
CA ASP A 900 41.83 -12.92 -46.13
C ASP A 900 43.22 -13.07 -46.80
#